data_AF-A0A834YBD6-F1
#
_entry.id   AF-A0A834YBD6-F1
#
_cell.length_a   1.000
_cell.length_b   1.000
_cell.length_c   1.000
_cell.angle_alpha   90.00
_cell.angle_beta   90.00
_cell.angle_gamma   90.00
#
_symmetry.space_group_name_H-M   'P 1'
#
loop_
_entity.id
_entity.type
_entity.pdbx_description
1 polymer ?
#
loop_
_entity_poly.entity_id
_entity_poly.type
_entity_poly.pdbx_seq_one_letter_code
_entity_poly.pdbx_strand_id
1 'polypeptide(L)'
;MIIRSPEPEVKILVDRDPIKTSFEEWARPGHFSRTIAKGPDTTTWIWNLHADAHDFDSHTSDLEEISRKVFSAHFGQLSIIFLWLSGMYFHGARFSNYEAWLSDPTHIGPSAQVVWPIVGQEILNGDVGGGFRGIQITSGFFQIWRASGITSELQLYCTAIGALVFAALMLFAGWFHYHKAAPKLAWFQDVESMLNHHLAGLLGLGSLSWAGHQVHVSLPINQFLDAGVDPKEIPLPHEFILNRDLLAQLYPSFAEGATPFFTLNWSKYAEFLTFRGGLDPVTGGLWLTDIAHHHLAIAILFLIAGHMYRTNWGIGHGLKDILEAHKGPFTGQGHKGLYEILTTSWHAQLSLNLAMLGSLTIVVAHHMYSMPPYPYLATDYGTQLSLFTHHMWIGGFLIVGAAAHAAIFMVRDYDPTTRYNDLLDRVLRHRDAIISHLNWACIFLGFHSFGLYIHNDTMSALGRPQDMFSDTAIQLQPVFAQWIQNTHALAPGATAPGATTSTSLTWGGSDLVAVGGKVALLPIPLGTADFLVHHIHAFTIHVTVLILLKGVLFARSSRLIPDKANLGFRFPCDGPGRGGTCQSDVWGSISDQGVVTHITGGNFAQSSITINGWLRDFLWAQASQLAIIFLWTSGNLFHVAWQGNFESWVQDPLHVRPIAHAIWDPHFGQPAVEAFTRGGALGPVNIAYSGVYQWWYTIGLRTNEDLYTGALFLLFLSAISLIAGWLHLQPKWKPSVSWFKNAESRLNQNLSGLFGVSSLAWTGHLVHVAIPGSRGEYVRWNNFLDVLPHPQGLGPLFTGQWNLYAQNPDSSSHLFGTSQGAGTAILTLLGGFHPQTQSLWLTDMAHHHLAIAFIFLVAGHMYRTNFGIGHSMKDLLEAHIPPGGRLGRGHKGLYDTINNSIHFQLGLALASLGVITSLVAQHMYSLPAYAFIAQDFTTQAALYTHHQYIAGFIMTGAFAHGAIFFIRDYNPEQNEDNVLARMLDHKEAIKSHLSWASLFLGFHTLGLYVHNDVMLAFGTPEKQILIEPIFAQWIQSAHGKTSYGFDVLLSSTNGPAFNAGRSIWLPGWLNAINENSNSLFLTIGPGDFLVHHAIALGLHTTTLILVKGALDARGSKLMPDKKDFGYSFPCDGPGRGGTCDISAWDAFYLAVFWMLNTIGWVTFYWHWKHITLWQGNVSQFNESSTYLMGWLRDYLWLNSSQLINGYNPFGID
;
A
#
# COMPACT_ATOMS: atom_id res chain seq x y z
N MET A 1 15.44 48.77 -43.77
CA MET A 1 14.77 49.54 -42.71
C MET A 1 13.34 49.01 -42.64
N ILE A 2 13.09 48.03 -41.76
CA ILE A 2 11.76 47.45 -41.55
C ILE A 2 11.28 48.02 -40.22
N ILE A 3 10.23 48.83 -40.27
CA ILE A 3 9.57 49.39 -39.10
C ILE A 3 8.86 48.22 -38.40
N ARG A 4 9.45 47.71 -37.30
CA ARG A 4 8.75 46.83 -36.37
C ARG A 4 7.72 47.67 -35.61
N SER A 5 6.48 47.18 -35.50
CA SER A 5 5.45 47.73 -34.63
C SER A 5 5.97 47.89 -33.20
N PRO A 6 5.57 48.93 -32.44
CA PRO A 6 6.03 49.10 -31.07
C PRO A 6 5.58 47.93 -30.21
N GLU A 7 6.55 47.24 -29.58
CA GLU A 7 6.29 46.26 -28.51
C GLU A 7 5.60 47.00 -27.33
N PRO A 8 4.64 46.37 -26.62
CA PRO A 8 3.93 47.02 -25.53
C PRO A 8 4.90 47.42 -24.40
N GLU A 9 4.86 48.68 -23.97
CA GLU A 9 5.62 49.16 -22.81
C GLU A 9 5.17 48.46 -21.53
N VAL A 10 6.11 47.96 -20.72
CA VAL A 10 5.90 47.45 -19.36
C VAL A 10 5.25 48.55 -18.52
N LYS A 11 3.98 48.35 -18.15
CA LYS A 11 3.17 49.29 -17.38
C LYS A 11 2.38 48.57 -16.29
N ILE A 12 2.35 49.15 -15.09
CA ILE A 12 1.45 48.70 -14.03
C ILE A 12 0.04 49.18 -14.39
N LEU A 13 -0.85 48.24 -14.67
CA LEU A 13 -2.25 48.50 -14.99
C LEU A 13 -3.13 47.78 -13.97
N VAL A 14 -3.93 48.54 -13.23
CA VAL A 14 -4.85 48.03 -12.20
C VAL A 14 -6.24 48.63 -12.39
N ASP A 15 -7.27 47.85 -12.07
CA ASP A 15 -8.63 48.36 -11.89
C ASP A 15 -8.86 48.74 -10.42
N ARG A 16 -9.53 49.88 -10.20
CA ARG A 16 -9.85 50.40 -8.87
C ARG A 16 -11.22 49.91 -8.43
N ASP A 17 -11.27 49.35 -7.23
CA ASP A 17 -12.49 48.80 -6.60
C ASP A 17 -13.31 47.83 -7.49
N PRO A 18 -12.69 46.83 -8.15
CA PRO A 18 -13.39 45.98 -9.11
C PRO A 18 -14.43 45.05 -8.47
N ILE A 19 -14.23 44.64 -7.21
CA ILE A 19 -15.14 43.76 -6.48
C ILE A 19 -15.38 44.35 -5.09
N LYS A 20 -16.64 44.67 -4.77
CA LYS A 20 -17.02 45.22 -3.46
C LYS A 20 -16.75 44.19 -2.35
N THR A 21 -16.07 44.60 -1.28
CA THR A 21 -15.93 43.78 -0.07
C THR A 21 -17.28 43.70 0.65
N SER A 22 -17.88 42.51 0.69
CA SER A 22 -19.19 42.23 1.30
C SER A 22 -19.24 40.78 1.80
N PHE A 23 -19.94 40.53 2.91
CA PHE A 23 -20.23 39.18 3.39
C PHE A 23 -21.43 38.52 2.69
N GLU A 24 -22.08 39.21 1.75
CA GLU A 24 -23.25 38.68 1.02
C GLU A 24 -22.95 37.34 0.34
N GLU A 25 -21.81 37.22 -0.33
CA GLU A 25 -21.42 35.98 -1.03
C GLU A 25 -21.00 34.85 -0.08
N TRP A 26 -20.62 35.17 1.17
CA TRP A 26 -20.33 34.15 2.19
C TRP A 26 -21.62 33.48 2.68
N ALA A 27 -22.74 34.23 2.69
CA ALA A 27 -24.06 33.68 2.99
C ALA A 27 -24.66 32.85 1.83
N ARG A 28 -23.98 32.82 0.67
CA ARG A 28 -24.34 32.00 -0.51
C ARG A 28 -23.18 31.06 -0.86
N PRO A 29 -22.95 29.98 -0.10
CA PRO A 29 -21.88 29.04 -0.43
C PRO A 29 -22.13 28.48 -1.85
N GLY A 30 -21.09 28.41 -2.67
CA GLY A 30 -21.19 27.99 -4.06
C GLY A 30 -21.52 29.10 -5.06
N HIS A 31 -21.60 30.37 -4.63
CA HIS A 31 -21.86 31.52 -5.52
C HIS A 31 -20.94 31.57 -6.76
N PHE A 32 -19.73 31.04 -6.65
CA PHE A 32 -18.70 31.05 -7.69
C PHE A 32 -18.97 30.09 -8.86
N SER A 33 -19.89 29.13 -8.70
CA SER A 33 -20.25 28.18 -9.76
C SER A 33 -21.75 28.16 -9.97
N ARG A 34 -22.20 28.44 -11.20
CA ARG A 34 -23.63 28.48 -11.55
C ARG A 34 -24.34 27.14 -11.29
N THR A 35 -23.59 26.05 -11.29
CA THR A 35 -24.09 24.68 -11.06
C THR A 35 -24.49 24.47 -9.60
N ILE A 36 -23.75 25.05 -8.65
CA ILE A 36 -23.99 24.93 -7.21
C ILE A 36 -24.59 26.21 -6.59
N ALA A 37 -24.61 27.35 -7.27
CA ALA A 37 -25.22 28.58 -6.73
C ALA A 37 -26.74 28.46 -6.43
N LYS A 38 -27.41 27.42 -6.95
CA LYS A 38 -28.85 27.16 -6.74
C LYS A 38 -29.22 26.63 -5.34
N GLY A 39 -28.22 26.24 -4.55
CA GLY A 39 -28.40 25.73 -3.19
C GLY A 39 -28.31 24.20 -3.09
N PRO A 40 -28.22 23.67 -1.85
CA PRO A 40 -28.01 22.25 -1.58
C PRO A 40 -29.30 21.46 -1.72
N ASP A 41 -29.68 21.14 -2.95
CA ASP A 41 -30.74 20.15 -3.19
C ASP A 41 -30.30 18.74 -2.70
N THR A 42 -29.00 18.56 -2.44
CA THR A 42 -28.37 17.26 -2.23
C THR A 42 -27.03 17.33 -1.49
N THR A 43 -26.59 16.22 -0.88
CA THR A 43 -25.28 16.18 -0.20
C THR A 43 -24.08 16.22 -1.16
N THR A 44 -24.25 15.84 -2.45
CA THR A 44 -23.23 16.07 -3.50
C THR A 44 -22.85 17.54 -3.58
N TRP A 45 -23.83 18.42 -3.41
CA TRP A 45 -23.62 19.85 -3.47
C TRP A 45 -22.54 20.31 -2.49
N ILE A 46 -22.52 19.72 -1.28
CA ILE A 46 -21.51 20.01 -0.26
C ILE A 46 -20.14 19.57 -0.77
N TRP A 47 -20.03 18.44 -1.44
CA TRP A 47 -18.75 17.97 -1.97
C TRP A 47 -18.24 18.78 -3.15
N ASN A 48 -19.12 19.07 -4.12
CA ASN A 48 -18.78 19.93 -5.26
C ASN A 48 -18.40 21.34 -4.78
N LEU A 49 -19.07 21.85 -3.74
CA LEU A 49 -18.69 23.11 -3.11
C LEU A 49 -17.22 23.11 -2.67
N HIS A 50 -16.70 22.03 -2.07
CA HIS A 50 -15.31 21.94 -1.65
C HIS A 50 -14.35 21.58 -2.80
N ALA A 51 -14.75 20.64 -3.66
CA ALA A 51 -13.93 20.11 -4.74
C ALA A 51 -13.67 21.15 -5.83
N ASP A 52 -14.65 22.04 -6.08
CA ASP A 52 -14.57 23.05 -7.13
C ASP A 52 -14.12 24.41 -6.58
N ALA A 53 -14.00 24.60 -5.26
CA ALA A 53 -13.69 25.89 -4.63
C ALA A 53 -12.42 26.59 -5.16
N HIS A 54 -11.39 25.82 -5.53
CA HIS A 54 -10.15 26.34 -6.11
C HIS A 54 -9.99 25.97 -7.58
N ASP A 55 -11.02 25.42 -8.22
CA ASP A 55 -11.06 25.21 -9.67
C ASP A 55 -11.51 26.49 -10.37
N PHE A 56 -10.68 27.54 -10.29
CA PHE A 56 -11.03 28.89 -10.72
C PHE A 56 -11.47 28.97 -12.20
N ASP A 57 -10.93 28.11 -13.05
CA ASP A 57 -11.27 28.03 -14.48
C ASP A 57 -12.69 27.51 -14.71
N SER A 58 -13.25 26.77 -13.74
CA SER A 58 -14.64 26.32 -13.77
C SER A 58 -15.63 27.43 -13.35
N HIS A 59 -15.16 28.46 -12.65
CA HIS A 59 -16.00 29.55 -12.14
C HIS A 59 -16.34 30.56 -13.24
N THR A 60 -15.37 30.85 -14.11
CA THR A 60 -15.44 31.89 -15.14
C THR A 60 -14.49 31.53 -16.27
N SER A 61 -14.82 31.94 -17.51
CA SER A 61 -13.92 31.81 -18.66
C SER A 61 -13.00 33.03 -18.83
N ASP A 62 -13.10 34.03 -17.95
CA ASP A 62 -12.27 35.23 -17.99
C ASP A 62 -10.90 34.97 -17.33
N LEU A 63 -9.87 34.83 -18.17
CA LEU A 63 -8.50 34.61 -17.73
C LEU A 63 -7.96 35.75 -16.84
N GLU A 64 -8.45 36.98 -17.01
CA GLU A 64 -8.06 38.09 -16.15
C GLU A 64 -8.58 37.90 -14.71
N GLU A 65 -9.85 37.53 -14.56
CA GLU A 65 -10.44 37.23 -13.26
C GLU A 65 -9.79 36.02 -12.58
N ILE A 66 -9.51 34.95 -13.34
CA ILE A 66 -8.75 33.78 -12.87
C ILE A 66 -7.37 34.22 -12.35
N SER A 67 -6.63 35.00 -13.12
CA SER A 67 -5.29 35.48 -12.75
C SER A 67 -5.32 36.31 -11.46
N ARG A 68 -6.36 37.14 -11.27
CA ARG A 68 -6.59 37.90 -10.03
C ARG A 68 -6.87 36.99 -8.83
N LYS A 69 -7.69 35.93 -9.01
CA LYS A 69 -7.97 34.92 -7.96
C LYS A 69 -6.70 34.16 -7.57
N VAL A 70 -5.94 33.69 -8.55
CA VAL A 70 -4.65 33.00 -8.34
C VAL A 70 -3.68 33.91 -7.55
N PHE A 71 -3.50 35.15 -7.99
CA PHE A 71 -2.57 36.09 -7.35
C PHE A 71 -2.97 36.42 -5.91
N SER A 72 -4.26 36.62 -5.64
CA SER A 72 -4.78 36.81 -4.28
C SER A 72 -4.60 35.57 -3.41
N ALA A 73 -4.87 34.38 -3.96
CA ALA A 73 -4.69 33.11 -3.26
C ALA A 73 -3.22 32.84 -2.90
N HIS A 74 -2.26 33.26 -3.73
CA HIS A 74 -0.83 33.19 -3.39
C HIS A 74 -0.50 33.97 -2.12
N PHE A 75 -1.06 35.18 -1.96
CA PHE A 75 -0.90 35.95 -0.72
C PHE A 75 -1.57 35.28 0.48
N GLY A 76 -2.74 34.66 0.28
CA GLY A 76 -3.39 33.83 1.29
C GLY A 76 -2.49 32.69 1.76
N GLN A 77 -1.89 31.95 0.82
CA GLN A 77 -0.95 30.86 1.13
C GLN A 77 0.30 31.36 1.85
N LEU A 78 0.89 32.48 1.41
CA LEU A 78 2.03 33.11 2.09
C LEU A 78 1.67 33.54 3.53
N SER A 79 0.47 34.05 3.75
CA SER A 79 -0.02 34.39 5.10
C SER A 79 -0.02 33.17 6.02
N ILE A 80 -0.51 32.02 5.54
CA ILE A 80 -0.50 30.76 6.30
C ILE A 80 0.93 30.27 6.57
N ILE A 81 1.84 30.38 5.59
CA ILE A 81 3.25 30.02 5.78
C ILE A 81 3.89 30.90 6.87
N PHE A 82 3.67 32.21 6.85
CA PHE A 82 4.18 33.12 7.88
C PHE A 82 3.55 32.88 9.25
N LEU A 83 2.27 32.52 9.31
CA LEU A 83 1.61 32.14 10.55
C LEU A 83 2.19 30.85 11.13
N TRP A 84 2.42 29.84 10.29
CA TRP A 84 3.08 28.60 10.68
C TRP A 84 4.51 28.87 11.19
N LEU A 85 5.31 29.65 10.45
CA LEU A 85 6.65 30.05 10.89
C LEU A 85 6.60 30.80 12.22
N SER A 86 5.68 31.75 12.39
CA SER A 86 5.46 32.48 13.65
C SER A 86 5.20 31.50 14.80
N GLY A 87 4.35 30.50 14.59
CA GLY A 87 4.11 29.42 15.56
C GLY A 87 5.37 28.64 15.92
N MET A 88 6.21 28.29 14.95
CA MET A 88 7.47 27.56 15.21
C MET A 88 8.44 28.40 16.06
N TYR A 89 8.64 29.67 15.73
CA TYR A 89 9.46 30.59 16.53
C TYR A 89 8.88 30.84 17.93
N PHE A 90 7.54 30.98 18.04
CA PHE A 90 6.87 31.19 19.32
C PHE A 90 6.99 29.98 20.25
N HIS A 91 6.82 28.77 19.71
CA HIS A 91 7.02 27.53 20.46
C HIS A 91 8.46 27.39 20.94
N GLY A 92 9.43 27.72 20.07
CA GLY A 92 10.84 27.85 20.46
C GLY A 92 11.07 28.84 21.60
N ALA A 93 10.37 29.98 21.59
CA ALA A 93 10.54 31.02 22.60
C ALA A 93 9.84 30.75 23.95
N ARG A 94 8.83 29.88 24.00
CA ARG A 94 7.93 29.76 25.17
C ARG A 94 7.83 28.36 25.76
N PHE A 95 8.02 27.33 24.95
CA PHE A 95 7.74 25.94 25.32
C PHE A 95 8.90 25.01 24.93
N SER A 96 10.13 25.51 25.00
CA SER A 96 11.30 24.80 24.51
C SER A 96 12.45 24.81 25.51
N ASN A 97 13.46 24.00 25.24
CA ASN A 97 14.74 23.99 25.94
C ASN A 97 15.87 24.62 25.12
N TYR A 98 15.57 25.61 24.26
CA TYR A 98 16.54 26.16 23.29
C TYR A 98 17.81 26.71 23.93
N GLU A 99 17.72 27.56 24.97
CA GLU A 99 18.92 28.12 25.62
C GLU A 99 19.76 27.04 26.31
N ALA A 100 19.10 26.06 26.94
CA ALA A 100 19.78 24.92 27.54
C ALA A 100 20.48 24.07 26.48
N TRP A 101 19.80 23.77 25.38
CA TRP A 101 20.39 23.07 24.23
C TRP A 101 21.57 23.84 23.62
N LEU A 102 21.48 25.18 23.53
CA LEU A 102 22.55 26.00 22.98
C LEU A 102 23.86 25.89 23.80
N SER A 103 23.74 25.69 25.11
CA SER A 103 24.88 25.48 26.02
C SER A 103 25.49 24.07 25.95
N ASP A 104 24.71 23.03 25.61
CA ASP A 104 25.20 21.66 25.39
C ASP A 104 24.42 20.97 24.25
N PRO A 105 24.74 21.30 22.99
CA PRO A 105 24.03 20.77 21.82
C PRO A 105 24.35 19.30 21.55
N THR A 106 25.35 18.73 22.22
CA THR A 106 25.81 17.35 22.00
C THR A 106 25.01 16.32 22.80
N HIS A 107 24.57 16.69 24.01
CA HIS A 107 23.87 15.76 24.90
C HIS A 107 22.39 16.09 25.12
N ILE A 108 21.99 17.36 24.99
CA ILE A 108 20.59 17.76 25.17
C ILE A 108 19.82 17.53 23.87
N GLY A 109 18.66 16.91 23.95
CA GLY A 109 17.75 16.73 22.81
C GLY A 109 16.90 17.99 22.57
N PRO A 110 16.70 18.42 21.30
CA PRO A 110 15.86 19.57 21.01
C PRO A 110 14.38 19.26 21.30
N SER A 111 13.70 20.10 22.06
CA SER A 111 12.27 19.97 22.37
C SER A 111 11.59 21.34 22.36
N ALA A 112 10.40 21.42 21.74
CA ALA A 112 9.62 22.66 21.62
C ALA A 112 8.09 22.46 21.77
N GLN A 113 7.68 21.30 22.29
CA GLN A 113 6.27 20.97 22.50
C GLN A 113 6.09 20.27 23.85
N VAL A 114 5.17 20.80 24.66
CA VAL A 114 4.84 20.28 25.98
C VAL A 114 3.36 19.90 26.01
N VAL A 115 3.08 18.67 26.46
CA VAL A 115 1.74 18.10 26.54
C VAL A 115 1.11 18.40 27.90
N TRP A 116 -0.16 18.78 27.93
CA TRP A 116 -0.87 19.02 29.18
C TRP A 116 -1.17 17.74 29.96
N PRO A 117 -1.04 17.74 31.30
CA PRO A 117 -1.30 16.58 32.14
C PRO A 117 -2.80 16.42 32.46
N ILE A 118 -3.56 15.89 31.50
CA ILE A 118 -5.03 15.76 31.64
C ILE A 118 -5.45 14.30 31.84
N VAL A 119 -4.95 13.40 31.00
CA VAL A 119 -5.43 11.99 30.92
C VAL A 119 -4.30 10.96 31.01
N GLY A 120 -3.15 11.33 31.60
CA GLY A 120 -1.94 10.49 31.60
C GLY A 120 -1.06 10.68 30.36
N GLN A 121 -1.47 11.54 29.42
CA GLN A 121 -0.71 11.87 28.21
C GLN A 121 0.58 12.67 28.48
N GLU A 122 0.78 13.19 29.69
CA GLU A 122 2.04 13.81 30.11
C GLU A 122 3.22 12.83 30.13
N ILE A 123 2.96 11.52 30.04
CA ILE A 123 4.00 10.52 29.76
C ILE A 123 4.77 10.81 28.46
N LEU A 124 4.15 11.54 27.51
CA LEU A 124 4.79 12.00 26.27
C LEU A 124 5.82 13.11 26.51
N ASN A 125 5.80 13.78 27.67
CA ASN A 125 6.83 14.75 28.07
C ASN A 125 8.08 14.01 28.56
N GLY A 126 8.79 13.38 27.62
CA GLY A 126 10.04 12.68 27.88
C GLY A 126 11.12 13.60 28.46
N ASP A 127 12.05 13.03 29.19
CA ASP A 127 13.25 13.74 29.64
C ASP A 127 14.23 13.89 28.48
N VAL A 128 14.41 15.12 28.03
CA VAL A 128 15.28 15.48 26.89
C VAL A 128 16.59 16.13 27.35
N GLY A 129 16.84 16.20 28.67
CA GLY A 129 18.00 16.90 29.24
C GLY A 129 17.76 18.40 29.47
N GLY A 130 18.73 19.07 30.09
CA GLY A 130 18.64 20.51 30.40
C GLY A 130 17.57 20.88 31.43
N GLY A 131 17.10 19.93 32.24
CA GLY A 131 16.03 20.14 33.22
C GLY A 131 14.64 20.34 32.60
N PHE A 132 14.47 20.02 31.32
CA PHE A 132 13.23 20.20 30.57
C PHE A 132 12.58 18.86 30.21
N ARG A 133 11.24 18.83 30.21
CA ARG A 133 10.45 17.66 29.80
C ARG A 133 9.44 18.05 28.74
N GLY A 134 9.48 17.36 27.61
CA GLY A 134 8.65 17.65 26.44
C GLY A 134 8.86 16.62 25.34
N ILE A 135 8.17 16.82 24.22
CA ILE A 135 8.34 16.00 23.02
C ILE A 135 9.62 16.42 22.32
N GLN A 136 10.52 15.47 22.06
CA GLN A 136 11.70 15.72 21.23
C GLN A 136 11.27 16.01 19.79
N ILE A 137 11.72 17.13 19.24
CA ILE A 137 11.42 17.55 17.87
C ILE A 137 12.51 17.08 16.91
N THR A 138 12.15 16.82 15.66
CA THR A 138 13.09 16.38 14.60
C THR A 138 13.07 17.28 13.36
N SER A 139 12.59 18.52 13.52
CA SER A 139 12.45 19.51 12.43
C SER A 139 13.73 20.31 12.15
N GLY A 140 14.72 20.27 13.04
CA GLY A 140 16.00 20.97 12.85
C GLY A 140 16.01 22.48 13.14
N PHE A 141 14.93 23.02 13.72
CA PHE A 141 14.83 24.47 13.98
C PHE A 141 15.92 25.00 14.93
N PHE A 142 16.31 24.23 15.94
CA PHE A 142 17.34 24.66 16.90
C PHE A 142 18.70 24.89 16.21
N GLN A 143 19.08 24.00 15.30
CA GLN A 143 20.29 24.11 14.51
C GLN A 143 20.25 25.31 13.54
N ILE A 144 19.08 25.58 12.94
CA ILE A 144 18.86 26.76 12.08
C ILE A 144 18.98 28.07 12.89
N TRP A 145 18.41 28.12 14.08
CA TRP A 145 18.46 29.31 14.95
C TRP A 145 19.88 29.58 15.45
N ARG A 146 20.63 28.55 15.85
CA ARG A 146 22.05 28.67 16.19
C ARG A 146 22.84 29.21 15.00
N ALA A 147 22.68 28.61 13.82
CA ALA A 147 23.33 29.08 12.59
C ALA A 147 22.97 30.53 12.25
N SER A 148 21.79 31.01 12.66
CA SER A 148 21.36 32.39 12.42
C SER A 148 21.93 33.40 13.43
N GLY A 149 22.64 32.93 14.48
CA GLY A 149 23.19 33.77 15.55
C GLY A 149 22.18 34.11 16.66
N ILE A 150 21.11 33.31 16.81
CA ILE A 150 20.10 33.52 17.86
C ILE A 150 20.61 32.89 19.17
N THR A 151 20.75 33.69 20.22
CA THR A 151 21.31 33.27 21.52
C THR A 151 20.31 33.28 22.66
N SER A 152 19.12 33.85 22.48
CA SER A 152 18.10 33.95 23.54
C SER A 152 16.66 33.77 23.06
N GLU A 153 15.78 33.37 23.97
CA GLU A 153 14.33 33.23 23.71
C GLU A 153 13.67 34.56 23.31
N LEU A 154 14.21 35.70 23.78
CA LEU A 154 13.68 37.03 23.44
C LEU A 154 13.75 37.28 21.93
N GLN A 155 14.85 36.90 21.30
CA GLN A 155 15.03 37.05 19.85
C GLN A 155 14.04 36.17 19.08
N LEU A 156 13.83 34.92 19.50
CA LEU A 156 12.82 34.03 18.92
C LEU A 156 11.41 34.63 19.04
N TYR A 157 11.08 35.19 20.20
CA TYR A 157 9.80 35.86 20.42
C TYR A 157 9.61 37.07 19.50
N CYS A 158 10.63 37.92 19.36
CA CYS A 158 10.57 39.07 18.44
C CYS A 158 10.37 38.62 16.98
N THR A 159 11.07 37.57 16.55
CA THR A 159 10.91 36.99 15.21
C THR A 159 9.52 36.41 15.01
N ALA A 160 8.94 35.75 16.02
CA ALA A 160 7.58 35.24 15.97
C ALA A 160 6.55 36.35 15.75
N ILE A 161 6.69 37.47 16.48
CA ILE A 161 5.82 38.64 16.31
C ILE A 161 6.03 39.28 14.93
N GLY A 162 7.28 39.40 14.47
CA GLY A 162 7.59 39.88 13.12
C GLY A 162 6.90 39.04 12.04
N ALA A 163 7.05 37.72 12.09
CA ALA A 163 6.40 36.80 11.16
C ALA A 163 4.86 36.91 11.22
N LEU A 164 4.27 37.10 12.41
CA LEU A 164 2.83 37.31 12.56
C LEU A 164 2.35 38.62 11.90
N VAL A 165 3.11 39.72 12.05
CA VAL A 165 2.84 40.98 11.36
C VAL A 165 2.91 40.79 9.85
N PHE A 166 3.92 40.07 9.35
CA PHE A 166 4.01 39.73 7.93
C PHE A 166 2.86 38.85 7.45
N ALA A 167 2.37 37.90 8.27
CA ALA A 167 1.18 37.12 7.94
C ALA A 167 -0.05 38.04 7.74
N ALA A 168 -0.24 39.03 8.61
CA ALA A 168 -1.30 40.03 8.47
C ALA A 168 -1.12 40.93 7.25
N LEU A 169 0.11 41.34 6.94
CA LEU A 169 0.44 42.13 5.75
C LEU A 169 0.17 41.33 4.45
N MET A 170 0.51 40.05 4.40
CA MET A 170 0.21 39.20 3.25
C MET A 170 -1.30 39.03 3.06
N LEU A 171 -2.05 38.80 4.15
CA LEU A 171 -3.51 38.71 4.08
C LEU A 171 -4.14 40.02 3.56
N PHE A 172 -3.64 41.17 4.04
CA PHE A 172 -4.05 42.49 3.56
C PHE A 172 -3.70 42.70 2.09
N ALA A 173 -2.50 42.31 1.65
CA ALA A 173 -2.08 42.42 0.26
C ALA A 173 -2.96 41.60 -0.69
N GLY A 174 -3.31 40.36 -0.30
CA GLY A 174 -4.26 39.53 -1.06
C GLY A 174 -5.63 40.19 -1.20
N TRP A 175 -6.20 40.68 -0.10
CA TRP A 175 -7.45 41.45 -0.14
C TRP A 175 -7.34 42.70 -1.01
N PHE A 176 -6.25 43.47 -0.87
CA PHE A 176 -6.04 44.73 -1.58
C PHE A 176 -5.92 44.51 -3.09
N HIS A 177 -5.13 43.53 -3.52
CA HIS A 177 -4.91 43.21 -4.93
C HIS A 177 -6.05 42.39 -5.57
N TYR A 178 -7.09 42.04 -4.82
CA TYR A 178 -8.31 41.47 -5.37
C TYR A 178 -9.48 42.47 -5.38
N HIS A 179 -9.69 43.18 -4.26
CA HIS A 179 -10.85 44.06 -4.07
C HIS A 179 -10.60 45.54 -4.39
N LYS A 180 -9.36 46.04 -4.29
CA LYS A 180 -9.06 47.49 -4.35
C LYS A 180 -8.23 47.91 -5.55
N ALA A 181 -7.19 47.15 -5.88
CA ALA A 181 -6.28 47.44 -6.98
C ALA A 181 -5.93 46.13 -7.70
N ALA A 182 -6.89 45.57 -8.43
CA ALA A 182 -6.70 44.30 -9.12
C ALA A 182 -5.91 44.48 -10.42
N PRO A 183 -4.79 43.78 -10.62
CA PRO A 183 -4.01 43.91 -11.85
C PRO A 183 -4.77 43.43 -13.09
N LYS A 184 -4.44 44.02 -14.24
CA LYS A 184 -4.95 43.57 -15.56
C LYS A 184 -4.15 42.39 -16.11
N LEU A 185 -4.71 41.63 -17.04
CA LEU A 185 -4.08 40.46 -17.64
C LEU A 185 -2.71 40.77 -18.27
N ALA A 186 -2.59 41.92 -18.94
CA ALA A 186 -1.33 42.36 -19.55
C ALA A 186 -0.17 42.48 -18.54
N TRP A 187 -0.46 42.76 -17.26
CA TRP A 187 0.56 42.79 -16.21
C TRP A 187 1.02 41.38 -15.82
N PHE A 188 0.10 40.42 -15.74
CA PHE A 188 0.44 39.02 -15.46
C PHE A 188 1.21 38.36 -16.61
N GLN A 189 0.94 38.77 -17.85
CA GLN A 189 1.58 38.23 -19.05
C GLN A 189 2.94 38.87 -19.37
N ASP A 190 3.38 39.85 -18.59
CA ASP A 190 4.70 40.48 -18.71
C ASP A 190 5.79 39.59 -18.09
N VAL A 191 6.09 38.49 -18.78
CA VAL A 191 7.00 37.45 -18.31
C VAL A 191 8.45 37.89 -18.27
N GLU A 192 8.89 38.76 -19.20
CA GLU A 192 10.24 39.33 -19.17
C GLU A 192 10.46 40.17 -17.91
N SER A 193 9.51 41.04 -17.55
CA SER A 193 9.57 41.80 -16.30
C SER A 193 9.54 40.89 -15.09
N MET A 194 8.61 39.93 -15.04
CA MET A 194 8.51 38.97 -13.93
C MET A 194 9.82 38.19 -13.71
N LEU A 195 10.42 37.65 -14.78
CA LEU A 195 11.67 36.89 -14.70
C LEU A 195 12.84 37.77 -14.24
N ASN A 196 12.99 38.98 -14.79
CA ASN A 196 14.03 39.91 -14.36
C ASN A 196 13.90 40.24 -12.86
N HIS A 197 12.69 40.54 -12.38
CA HIS A 197 12.45 40.88 -10.97
C HIS A 197 12.59 39.67 -10.04
N HIS A 198 12.20 38.46 -10.45
CA HIS A 198 12.37 37.27 -9.64
C HIS A 198 13.84 36.82 -9.57
N LEU A 199 14.56 36.87 -10.69
CA LEU A 199 15.98 36.52 -10.72
C LEU A 199 16.81 37.57 -9.97
N ALA A 200 16.81 38.83 -10.40
CA ALA A 200 17.67 39.84 -9.77
C ALA A 200 17.14 40.31 -8.41
N GLY A 201 15.83 40.52 -8.29
CA GLY A 201 15.20 41.01 -7.07
C GLY A 201 15.05 39.91 -6.02
N LEU A 202 14.14 38.96 -6.24
CA LEU A 202 13.79 37.96 -5.22
C LEU A 202 14.96 37.05 -4.86
N LEU A 203 15.62 36.44 -5.86
CA LEU A 203 16.75 35.53 -5.62
C LEU A 203 18.07 36.29 -5.40
N GLY A 204 18.39 37.25 -6.26
CA GLY A 204 19.63 38.02 -6.20
C GLY A 204 19.76 38.86 -4.92
N LEU A 205 18.82 39.78 -4.66
CA LEU A 205 18.84 40.60 -3.45
C LEU A 205 18.58 39.77 -2.20
N GLY A 206 17.72 38.74 -2.27
CA GLY A 206 17.49 37.82 -1.15
C GLY A 206 18.78 37.14 -0.70
N SER A 207 19.54 36.57 -1.64
CA SER A 207 20.84 35.94 -1.35
C SER A 207 21.89 36.97 -0.87
N LEU A 208 21.88 38.19 -1.42
CA LEU A 208 22.80 39.26 -1.00
C LEU A 208 22.53 39.70 0.44
N SER A 209 21.26 39.90 0.80
CA SER A 209 20.84 40.25 2.16
C SER A 209 21.18 39.14 3.15
N TRP A 210 20.99 37.87 2.76
CA TRP A 210 21.37 36.75 3.61
C TRP A 210 22.89 36.65 3.80
N ALA A 211 23.70 36.85 2.76
CA ALA A 211 25.16 36.92 2.88
C ALA A 211 25.58 38.05 3.85
N GLY A 212 24.94 39.22 3.76
CA GLY A 212 25.17 40.33 4.69
C GLY A 212 24.83 39.96 6.14
N HIS A 213 23.68 39.33 6.38
CA HIS A 213 23.32 38.79 7.70
C HIS A 213 24.37 37.78 8.20
N GLN A 214 24.81 36.88 7.32
CA GLN A 214 25.79 35.88 7.69
C GLN A 214 27.11 36.52 8.12
N VAL A 215 27.66 37.41 7.29
CA VAL A 215 28.95 38.07 7.54
C VAL A 215 28.94 38.92 8.82
N HIS A 216 27.85 39.64 9.08
CA HIS A 216 27.82 40.64 10.16
C HIS A 216 27.20 40.14 11.48
N VAL A 217 26.45 39.04 11.46
CA VAL A 217 25.73 38.53 12.64
C VAL A 217 26.04 37.06 12.91
N SER A 218 25.75 36.18 11.95
CA SER A 218 25.88 34.72 12.14
C SER A 218 27.33 34.31 12.43
N LEU A 219 28.27 34.75 11.60
CA LEU A 219 29.70 34.41 11.71
C LEU A 219 30.31 34.80 13.06
N PRO A 220 30.27 36.07 13.50
CA PRO A 220 30.92 36.45 14.75
C PRO A 220 30.31 35.73 15.97
N ILE A 221 28.99 35.52 15.99
CA ILE A 221 28.32 34.83 17.11
C ILE A 221 28.68 33.34 17.13
N ASN A 222 28.65 32.66 15.98
CA ASN A 222 28.99 31.24 15.95
C ASN A 222 30.47 31.00 16.28
N GLN A 223 31.37 31.93 15.92
CA GLN A 223 32.77 31.83 16.33
C GLN A 223 32.95 31.83 17.85
N PHE A 224 32.15 32.61 18.59
CA PHE A 224 32.14 32.55 20.06
C PHE A 224 31.48 31.28 20.60
N LEU A 225 30.35 30.86 20.02
CA LEU A 225 29.65 29.63 20.43
C LEU A 225 30.51 28.38 20.23
N ASP A 226 31.27 28.33 19.14
CA ASP A 226 32.15 27.21 18.81
C ASP A 226 33.44 27.23 19.65
N ALA A 227 33.81 28.40 20.21
CA ALA A 227 34.84 28.54 21.22
C ALA A 227 34.36 28.18 22.65
N GLY A 228 33.08 27.81 22.82
CA GLY A 228 32.49 27.40 24.09
C GLY A 228 32.14 28.55 25.03
N VAL A 229 32.00 29.77 24.51
CA VAL A 229 31.54 30.93 25.30
C VAL A 229 30.04 30.79 25.61
N ASP A 230 29.66 31.09 26.85
CA ASP A 230 28.25 31.05 27.26
C ASP A 230 27.43 32.04 26.40
N PRO A 231 26.28 31.62 25.84
CA PRO A 231 25.46 32.49 24.98
C PRO A 231 25.08 33.85 25.60
N LYS A 232 25.06 33.97 26.94
CA LYS A 232 24.75 35.20 27.67
C LYS A 232 25.94 36.17 27.74
N GLU A 233 27.16 35.67 27.55
CA GLU A 233 28.39 36.48 27.54
C GLU A 233 28.75 36.99 26.15
N ILE A 234 28.10 36.45 25.10
CA ILE A 234 28.33 36.87 23.72
C ILE A 234 27.70 38.25 23.48
N PRO A 235 28.45 39.22 22.90
CA PRO A 235 27.91 40.51 22.49
C PRO A 235 26.66 40.36 21.62
N LEU A 236 25.66 41.23 21.81
CA LEU A 236 24.45 41.18 21.01
C LEU A 236 24.74 41.53 19.53
N PRO A 237 23.97 41.01 18.55
CA PRO A 237 24.21 41.24 17.13
C PRO A 237 24.47 42.70 16.72
N HIS A 238 23.79 43.66 17.33
CA HIS A 238 23.93 45.08 17.00
C HIS A 238 25.27 45.67 17.48
N GLU A 239 25.91 45.08 18.48
CA GLU A 239 27.21 45.53 18.98
C GLU A 239 28.32 45.24 17.96
N PHE A 240 28.26 44.12 17.25
CA PHE A 240 29.16 43.82 16.13
C PHE A 240 29.01 44.78 14.95
N ILE A 241 27.81 45.33 14.74
CA ILE A 241 27.54 46.29 13.68
C ILE A 241 28.05 47.69 14.07
N LEU A 242 27.79 48.12 15.31
CA LEU A 242 28.12 49.45 15.80
C LEU A 242 29.58 49.60 16.19
N ASN A 243 30.22 48.52 16.67
CA ASN A 243 31.61 48.52 17.10
C ASN A 243 32.49 47.70 16.12
N ARG A 244 33.08 48.41 15.16
CA ARG A 244 33.98 47.81 14.17
C ARG A 244 35.19 47.12 14.81
N ASP A 245 35.67 47.61 15.95
CA ASP A 245 36.86 47.05 16.61
C ASP A 245 36.59 45.65 17.14
N LEU A 246 35.33 45.33 17.48
CA LEU A 246 34.90 44.01 17.91
C LEU A 246 34.97 42.99 16.75
N LEU A 247 34.53 43.38 15.55
CA LEU A 247 34.68 42.56 14.35
C LEU A 247 36.14 42.45 13.90
N ALA A 248 36.92 43.52 14.00
CA ALA A 248 38.33 43.52 13.63
C ALA A 248 39.20 42.64 14.54
N GLN A 249 38.76 42.37 15.78
CA GLN A 249 39.42 41.40 16.66
C GLN A 249 39.22 39.95 16.20
N LEU A 250 38.04 39.63 15.65
CA LEU A 250 37.72 38.30 15.14
C LEU A 250 38.27 38.09 13.72
N TYR A 251 38.17 39.13 12.89
CA TYR A 251 38.55 39.14 11.48
C TYR A 251 39.35 40.43 11.19
N PRO A 252 40.70 40.40 11.32
CA PRO A 252 41.56 41.57 11.16
C PRO A 252 41.33 42.41 9.88
N SER A 253 40.91 41.76 8.79
CA SER A 253 40.56 42.40 7.53
C SER A 253 39.47 43.49 7.63
N PHE A 254 38.59 43.45 8.65
CA PHE A 254 37.57 44.49 8.86
C PHE A 254 38.15 45.87 9.23
N ALA A 255 39.39 45.93 9.72
CA ALA A 255 40.08 47.20 9.96
C ALA A 255 40.33 48.00 8.66
N GLU A 256 40.44 47.33 7.51
CA GLU A 256 40.63 47.96 6.19
C GLU A 256 39.35 48.58 5.62
N GLY A 257 38.18 48.33 6.24
CA GLY A 257 36.88 48.83 5.79
C GLY A 257 36.45 48.29 4.41
N ALA A 258 35.60 49.03 3.71
CA ALA A 258 35.09 48.62 2.39
C ALA A 258 36.03 48.94 1.22
N THR A 259 37.19 49.57 1.48
CA THR A 259 38.13 49.98 0.42
C THR A 259 38.60 48.80 -0.46
N PRO A 260 38.92 47.60 0.07
CA PRO A 260 39.29 46.45 -0.76
C PRO A 260 38.19 45.98 -1.72
N PHE A 261 36.90 46.23 -1.40
CA PHE A 261 35.78 45.89 -2.29
C PHE A 261 35.76 46.78 -3.53
N PHE A 262 35.81 48.11 -3.34
CA PHE A 262 35.75 49.08 -4.45
C PHE A 262 37.02 49.14 -5.29
N THR A 263 38.16 48.70 -4.72
CA THR A 263 39.45 48.62 -5.44
C THR A 263 39.67 47.26 -6.11
N LEU A 264 38.71 46.33 -6.02
CA LEU A 264 38.79 44.96 -6.53
C LEU A 264 39.93 44.11 -5.93
N ASN A 265 40.47 44.51 -4.78
CA ASN A 265 41.47 43.74 -4.04
C ASN A 265 40.80 42.74 -3.06
N TRP A 266 39.95 41.87 -3.61
CA TRP A 266 39.07 41.00 -2.82
C TRP A 266 39.78 39.90 -2.03
N SER A 267 41.06 39.63 -2.32
CA SER A 267 41.89 38.68 -1.57
C SER A 267 41.96 38.98 -0.07
N LYS A 268 41.74 40.25 0.31
CA LYS A 268 41.71 40.72 1.70
C LYS A 268 40.55 40.16 2.53
N TYR A 269 39.48 39.66 1.91
CA TYR A 269 38.31 39.13 2.60
C TYR A 269 38.35 37.62 2.86
N ALA A 270 39.48 36.96 2.57
CA ALA A 270 39.62 35.50 2.65
C ALA A 270 39.45 34.92 4.07
N GLU A 271 39.40 35.77 5.12
CA GLU A 271 39.17 35.34 6.51
C GLU A 271 37.71 34.96 6.77
N PHE A 272 36.75 35.66 6.16
CA PHE A 272 35.31 35.45 6.36
C PHE A 272 34.54 35.08 5.08
N LEU A 273 35.15 35.25 3.90
CA LEU A 273 34.71 34.69 2.62
C LEU A 273 35.67 33.59 2.20
N THR A 274 35.51 32.41 2.79
CA THR A 274 36.43 31.29 2.59
C THR A 274 35.99 30.40 1.42
N PHE A 275 36.86 29.47 1.04
CA PHE A 275 36.55 28.37 0.13
C PHE A 275 37.20 27.09 0.66
N ARG A 276 36.91 26.75 1.91
CA ARG A 276 37.53 25.60 2.60
C ARG A 276 37.02 24.30 2.00
N GLY A 277 35.71 24.15 1.85
CA GLY A 277 35.08 22.87 1.57
C GLY A 277 35.05 21.98 2.82
N GLY A 278 34.18 20.97 2.81
CA GLY A 278 34.06 20.01 3.91
C GLY A 278 33.25 20.52 5.11
N LEU A 279 33.49 19.90 6.27
CA LEU A 279 32.76 20.18 7.51
C LEU A 279 33.66 20.84 8.54
N ASP A 280 33.05 21.69 9.38
CA ASP A 280 33.65 22.18 10.60
C ASP A 280 33.78 21.01 11.61
N PRO A 281 35.00 20.66 12.07
CA PRO A 281 35.20 19.55 13.02
C PRO A 281 34.55 19.74 14.38
N VAL A 282 34.24 20.98 14.79
CA VAL A 282 33.61 21.28 16.09
C VAL A 282 32.12 21.01 16.04
N THR A 283 31.47 21.44 14.96
CA THR A 283 30.01 21.42 14.86
C THR A 283 29.48 20.27 14.00
N GLY A 284 30.30 19.71 13.11
CA GLY A 284 29.88 18.72 12.13
C GLY A 284 29.00 19.28 11.01
N GLY A 285 28.81 20.59 10.94
CA GLY A 285 28.11 21.28 9.84
C GLY A 285 29.08 21.88 8.82
N LEU A 286 28.58 22.45 7.73
CA LEU A 286 29.37 23.23 6.78
C LEU A 286 29.95 24.49 7.43
N TRP A 287 31.11 24.94 6.94
CA TRP A 287 31.70 26.22 7.33
C TRP A 287 30.75 27.38 6.97
N LEU A 288 30.29 28.12 7.97
CA LEU A 288 29.41 29.27 7.74
C LEU A 288 30.07 30.34 6.86
N THR A 289 31.40 30.47 6.90
CA THR A 289 32.19 31.37 6.03
C THR A 289 32.14 30.96 4.56
N ASP A 290 32.08 29.65 4.28
CA ASP A 290 31.87 29.14 2.91
C ASP A 290 30.43 29.39 2.47
N ILE A 291 29.44 29.25 3.36
CA ILE A 291 28.03 29.53 3.05
C ILE A 291 27.83 31.03 2.75
N ALA A 292 28.48 31.92 3.49
CA ALA A 292 28.45 33.37 3.23
C ALA A 292 29.03 33.71 1.85
N HIS A 293 30.17 33.11 1.50
CA HIS A 293 30.77 33.26 0.18
C HIS A 293 29.89 32.67 -0.93
N HIS A 294 29.27 31.51 -0.69
CA HIS A 294 28.30 30.90 -1.61
C HIS A 294 27.13 31.84 -1.89
N HIS A 295 26.49 32.41 -0.88
CA HIS A 295 25.35 33.32 -1.06
C HIS A 295 25.75 34.62 -1.77
N LEU A 296 26.96 35.14 -1.52
CA LEU A 296 27.47 36.29 -2.26
C LEU A 296 27.66 35.97 -3.76
N ALA A 297 28.22 34.81 -4.08
CA ALA A 297 28.38 34.37 -5.47
C ALA A 297 27.04 34.14 -6.17
N ILE A 298 26.09 33.48 -5.49
CA ILE A 298 24.72 33.26 -5.97
C ILE A 298 23.99 34.59 -6.19
N ALA A 299 24.16 35.56 -5.29
CA ALA A 299 23.60 36.89 -5.43
C ALA A 299 24.08 37.57 -6.71
N ILE A 300 25.40 37.58 -6.96
CA ILE A 300 25.99 38.18 -8.16
C ILE A 300 25.48 37.47 -9.42
N LEU A 301 25.44 36.14 -9.41
CA LEU A 301 24.95 35.35 -10.55
C LEU A 301 23.51 35.71 -10.90
N PHE A 302 22.61 35.75 -9.92
CA PHE A 302 21.20 36.04 -10.14
C PHE A 302 20.92 37.51 -10.46
N LEU A 303 21.69 38.45 -9.86
CA LEU A 303 21.64 39.86 -10.23
C LEU A 303 22.00 40.05 -11.70
N ILE A 304 23.05 39.39 -12.21
CA ILE A 304 23.42 39.46 -13.63
C ILE A 304 22.35 38.75 -14.49
N ALA A 305 21.90 37.56 -14.11
CA ALA A 305 20.92 36.78 -14.88
C ALA A 305 19.59 37.53 -15.06
N GLY A 306 19.13 38.25 -14.03
CA GLY A 306 17.90 39.05 -14.10
C GLY A 306 18.00 40.33 -14.94
N HIS A 307 19.10 40.55 -15.68
CA HIS A 307 19.22 41.62 -16.68
C HIS A 307 19.28 41.07 -18.12
N MET A 308 18.95 39.79 -18.32
CA MET A 308 18.99 39.14 -19.64
C MET A 308 17.81 39.56 -20.54
N TYR A 309 16.61 39.73 -19.98
CA TYR A 309 15.39 39.89 -20.77
C TYR A 309 15.07 41.35 -21.08
N ARG A 310 14.58 41.60 -22.30
CA ARG A 310 14.27 42.94 -22.79
C ARG A 310 13.07 43.52 -22.06
N THR A 311 13.19 44.78 -21.66
CA THR A 311 12.10 45.58 -21.06
C THR A 311 12.02 46.93 -21.78
N ASN A 312 11.59 48.01 -21.11
CA ASN A 312 11.31 49.32 -21.72
C ASN A 312 12.52 50.02 -22.37
N TRP A 313 13.75 49.62 -22.03
CA TRP A 313 14.97 50.28 -22.52
C TRP A 313 15.55 49.68 -23.82
N GLY A 314 14.86 48.72 -24.44
CA GLY A 314 15.24 48.12 -25.73
C GLY A 314 16.48 47.20 -25.69
N ILE A 315 17.19 47.14 -24.56
CA ILE A 315 18.35 46.26 -24.33
C ILE A 315 17.87 44.93 -23.74
N GLY A 316 18.43 43.81 -24.20
CA GLY A 316 18.10 42.46 -23.76
C GLY A 316 17.37 41.63 -24.84
N HIS A 317 16.97 40.41 -24.46
CA HIS A 317 16.31 39.45 -25.35
C HIS A 317 14.80 39.35 -25.10
N GLY A 318 13.98 39.27 -26.16
CA GLY A 318 12.58 38.85 -26.05
C GLY A 318 12.49 37.32 -25.92
N LEU A 319 11.72 36.82 -24.95
CA LEU A 319 11.65 35.37 -24.70
C LEU A 319 11.04 34.62 -25.91
N LYS A 320 10.04 35.23 -26.54
CA LYS A 320 9.44 34.73 -27.78
C LYS A 320 10.46 34.63 -28.92
N ASP A 321 11.27 35.67 -29.12
CA ASP A 321 12.31 35.70 -30.16
C ASP A 321 13.33 34.58 -29.93
N ILE A 322 13.73 34.34 -28.67
CA ILE A 322 14.62 33.23 -28.32
C ILE A 322 13.96 31.90 -28.71
N LEU A 323 12.74 31.63 -28.25
CA LEU A 323 12.07 30.36 -28.50
C LEU A 323 11.89 30.09 -29.99
N GLU A 324 11.39 31.05 -30.76
CA GLU A 324 11.15 30.88 -32.20
C GLU A 324 12.43 30.74 -33.04
N ALA A 325 13.56 31.29 -32.57
CA ALA A 325 14.85 31.08 -33.20
C ALA A 325 15.34 29.63 -33.07
N HIS A 326 14.93 28.90 -32.02
CA HIS A 326 15.37 27.53 -31.75
C HIS A 326 14.48 26.50 -32.47
N LYS A 327 14.81 26.24 -33.74
CA LYS A 327 14.21 25.19 -34.57
C LYS A 327 15.29 24.39 -35.31
N GLY A 328 15.04 23.12 -35.55
CA GLY A 328 16.00 22.22 -36.19
C GLY A 328 15.34 21.28 -37.21
N PRO A 329 16.15 20.58 -38.03
CA PRO A 329 15.65 19.72 -39.11
C PRO A 329 14.76 18.57 -38.59
N PHE A 330 14.97 18.11 -37.35
CA PHE A 330 14.19 17.02 -36.75
C PHE A 330 12.95 17.48 -35.96
N THR A 331 12.86 18.76 -35.62
CA THR A 331 11.85 19.29 -34.67
C THR A 331 10.80 20.18 -35.33
N GLY A 332 10.83 20.33 -36.66
CA GLY A 332 9.82 21.07 -37.41
C GLY A 332 9.84 22.56 -37.09
N GLN A 333 8.74 23.08 -36.55
CA GLN A 333 8.63 24.48 -36.11
C GLN A 333 9.30 24.75 -34.75
N GLY A 334 9.93 23.76 -34.14
CA GLY A 334 10.68 23.93 -32.89
C GLY A 334 9.77 24.38 -31.74
N HIS A 335 10.20 25.42 -31.02
CA HIS A 335 9.49 25.94 -29.83
C HIS A 335 8.40 26.97 -30.16
N LYS A 336 8.05 27.15 -31.43
CA LYS A 336 6.97 28.06 -31.83
C LYS A 336 5.69 27.70 -31.07
N GLY A 337 5.09 28.68 -30.41
CA GLY A 337 3.86 28.50 -29.65
C GLY A 337 4.02 28.26 -28.14
N LEU A 338 5.22 27.94 -27.66
CA LEU A 338 5.46 27.73 -26.23
C LEU A 338 5.33 29.03 -25.42
N TYR A 339 5.75 30.17 -25.99
CA TYR A 339 5.59 31.47 -25.34
C TYR A 339 4.11 31.77 -25.07
N GLU A 340 3.26 31.55 -26.06
CA GLU A 340 1.81 31.73 -25.91
C GLU A 340 1.24 30.75 -24.89
N ILE A 341 1.61 29.45 -24.94
CA ILE A 341 1.14 28.46 -23.96
C ILE A 341 1.44 28.90 -22.52
N LEU A 342 2.67 29.30 -22.25
CA LEU A 342 3.13 29.69 -20.91
C LEU A 342 2.61 31.06 -20.45
N THR A 343 2.03 31.86 -21.35
CA THR A 343 1.41 33.17 -21.04
C THR A 343 -0.12 33.12 -21.02
N THR A 344 -0.74 32.08 -21.58
CA THR A 344 -2.20 31.95 -21.62
C THR A 344 -2.76 30.81 -20.75
N SER A 345 -1.93 29.91 -20.23
CA SER A 345 -2.36 28.82 -19.33
C SER A 345 -1.61 28.85 -18.00
N TRP A 346 -2.35 29.03 -16.90
CA TRP A 346 -1.82 28.87 -15.54
C TRP A 346 -1.49 27.41 -15.22
N HIS A 347 -2.22 26.44 -15.78
CA HIS A 347 -1.95 25.02 -15.60
C HIS A 347 -0.64 24.58 -16.27
N ALA A 348 -0.30 25.12 -17.44
CA ALA A 348 0.98 24.86 -18.09
C ALA A 348 2.17 25.36 -17.22
N GLN A 349 2.05 26.58 -16.67
CA GLN A 349 3.06 27.13 -15.76
C GLN A 349 3.14 26.35 -14.45
N LEU A 350 2.01 26.06 -13.82
CA LEU A 350 1.97 25.31 -12.57
C LEU A 350 2.55 23.91 -12.75
N SER A 351 2.24 23.24 -13.85
CA SER A 351 2.84 21.95 -14.19
C SER A 351 4.37 22.02 -14.25
N LEU A 352 4.92 22.97 -15.01
CA LEU A 352 6.38 23.13 -15.13
C LEU A 352 7.02 23.46 -13.78
N ASN A 353 6.41 24.39 -13.03
CA ASN A 353 6.94 24.84 -11.74
C ASN A 353 6.91 23.72 -10.70
N LEU A 354 5.84 22.92 -10.64
CA LEU A 354 5.75 21.77 -9.75
C LEU A 354 6.77 20.67 -10.10
N ALA A 355 7.03 20.43 -11.39
CA ALA A 355 8.04 19.46 -11.82
C ALA A 355 9.45 19.90 -11.35
N MET A 356 9.77 21.18 -11.52
CA MET A 356 11.06 21.73 -11.12
C MET A 356 11.20 21.84 -9.61
N LEU A 357 10.18 22.32 -8.90
CA LEU A 357 10.19 22.44 -7.44
C LEU A 357 10.22 21.07 -6.76
N GLY A 358 9.44 20.10 -7.26
CA GLY A 358 9.44 18.72 -6.76
C GLY A 358 10.78 18.02 -6.96
N SER A 359 11.44 18.27 -8.10
CA SER A 359 12.80 17.77 -8.33
C SER A 359 13.82 18.48 -7.43
N LEU A 360 13.68 19.80 -7.25
CA LEU A 360 14.56 20.59 -6.40
C LEU A 360 14.50 20.14 -4.94
N THR A 361 13.33 19.86 -4.38
CA THR A 361 13.22 19.38 -2.99
C THR A 361 13.86 18.00 -2.80
N ILE A 362 13.80 17.11 -3.80
CA ILE A 362 14.55 15.83 -3.76
C ILE A 362 16.06 16.11 -3.77
N VAL A 363 16.53 17.03 -4.61
CA VAL A 363 17.95 17.44 -4.62
C VAL A 363 18.36 18.07 -3.28
N VAL A 364 17.51 18.89 -2.67
CA VAL A 364 17.73 19.45 -1.32
C VAL A 364 17.88 18.32 -0.30
N ALA A 365 17.03 17.29 -0.33
CA ALA A 365 17.16 16.13 0.55
C ALA A 365 18.55 15.48 0.40
N HIS A 366 18.96 15.18 -0.84
CA HIS A 366 20.26 14.57 -1.14
C HIS A 366 21.46 15.45 -0.75
N HIS A 367 21.36 16.76 -0.94
CA HIS A 367 22.42 17.69 -0.57
C HIS A 367 22.53 17.86 0.94
N MET A 368 21.40 18.02 1.66
CA MET A 368 21.42 18.31 3.09
C MET A 368 21.97 17.15 3.95
N TYR A 369 21.71 15.88 3.58
CA TYR A 369 22.23 14.76 4.36
C TYR A 369 23.73 14.54 4.15
N SER A 370 24.22 14.77 2.92
CA SER A 370 25.62 14.54 2.54
C SER A 370 26.51 15.77 2.74
N MET A 371 25.92 16.95 2.89
CA MET A 371 26.58 18.22 3.21
C MET A 371 25.75 18.97 4.27
N PRO A 372 25.74 18.50 5.54
CA PRO A 372 24.92 19.08 6.61
C PRO A 372 25.17 20.59 6.78
N PRO A 373 24.22 21.47 6.42
CA PRO A 373 24.50 22.90 6.35
C PRO A 373 24.46 23.62 7.70
N TYR A 374 23.94 22.98 8.74
CA TYR A 374 23.72 23.60 10.04
C TYR A 374 24.58 22.94 11.15
N PRO A 375 25.08 23.72 12.13
CA PRO A 375 25.84 23.21 13.28
C PRO A 375 25.07 22.13 14.06
N TYR A 376 25.76 21.04 14.43
CA TYR A 376 25.25 19.90 15.21
C TYR A 376 24.10 19.11 14.58
N LEU A 377 23.74 19.43 13.33
CA LEU A 377 22.71 18.70 12.59
C LEU A 377 23.15 17.28 12.23
N ALA A 378 24.41 17.11 11.83
CA ALA A 378 24.95 15.83 11.35
C ALA A 378 24.88 14.71 12.40
N THR A 379 25.06 15.05 13.67
CA THR A 379 25.00 14.11 14.81
C THR A 379 23.61 13.94 15.41
N ASP A 380 22.63 14.70 14.92
CA ASP A 380 21.21 14.53 15.22
C ASP A 380 20.54 13.67 14.13
N TYR A 381 20.71 12.36 14.27
CA TYR A 381 20.27 11.38 13.28
C TYR A 381 18.76 11.39 13.05
N GLY A 382 17.97 11.70 14.08
CA GLY A 382 16.51 11.79 13.96
C GLY A 382 16.10 12.94 13.04
N THR A 383 16.75 14.09 13.19
CA THR A 383 16.50 15.26 12.33
C THR A 383 16.99 15.04 10.90
N GLN A 384 18.18 14.46 10.70
CA GLN A 384 18.70 14.14 9.36
C GLN A 384 17.76 13.22 8.57
N LEU A 385 17.31 12.13 9.20
CA LEU A 385 16.35 11.20 8.59
C LEU A 385 15.01 11.89 8.30
N SER A 386 14.49 12.64 9.27
CA SER A 386 13.20 13.33 9.13
C SER A 386 13.22 14.34 7.98
N LEU A 387 14.26 15.17 7.89
CA LEU A 387 14.40 16.16 6.81
C LEU A 387 14.56 15.51 5.44
N PHE A 388 15.36 14.45 5.34
CA PHE A 388 15.55 13.71 4.09
C PHE A 388 14.21 13.13 3.61
N THR A 389 13.53 12.35 4.47
CA THR A 389 12.26 11.71 4.13
C THR A 389 11.18 12.74 3.83
N HIS A 390 11.08 13.82 4.62
CA HIS A 390 10.11 14.90 4.41
C HIS A 390 10.24 15.54 3.03
N HIS A 391 11.46 15.95 2.65
CA HIS A 391 11.72 16.60 1.36
C HIS A 391 11.58 15.64 0.16
N MET A 392 11.88 14.34 0.35
CA MET A 392 11.62 13.30 -0.65
C MET A 392 10.12 13.13 -0.91
N TRP A 393 9.30 13.06 0.15
CA TRP A 393 7.84 12.91 0.03
C TRP A 393 7.21 14.14 -0.63
N ILE A 394 7.55 15.35 -0.16
CA ILE A 394 7.07 16.58 -0.80
C ILE A 394 7.45 16.58 -2.29
N GLY A 395 8.67 16.17 -2.63
CA GLY A 395 9.11 16.09 -4.02
C GLY A 395 8.30 15.14 -4.88
N GLY A 396 8.04 13.94 -4.37
CA GLY A 396 7.17 12.97 -5.03
C GLY A 396 5.76 13.53 -5.28
N PHE A 397 5.14 14.14 -4.27
CA PHE A 397 3.81 14.74 -4.42
C PHE A 397 3.77 15.87 -5.45
N LEU A 398 4.75 16.78 -5.43
CA LEU A 398 4.82 17.89 -6.38
C LEU A 398 5.06 17.39 -7.82
N ILE A 399 5.92 16.38 -8.04
CA ILE A 399 6.15 15.78 -9.38
C ILE A 399 4.87 15.11 -9.91
N VAL A 400 4.13 14.39 -9.07
CA VAL A 400 2.83 13.80 -9.47
C VAL A 400 1.83 14.90 -9.81
N GLY A 401 1.74 15.95 -8.97
CA GLY A 401 0.92 17.13 -9.24
C GLY A 401 1.29 17.84 -10.55
N ALA A 402 2.57 17.88 -10.90
CA ALA A 402 3.04 18.44 -12.15
C ALA A 402 2.42 17.71 -13.35
N ALA A 403 2.42 16.38 -13.34
CA ALA A 403 1.83 15.59 -14.41
C ALA A 403 0.30 15.71 -14.45
N ALA A 404 -0.36 15.81 -13.29
CA ALA A 404 -1.79 16.07 -13.22
C ALA A 404 -2.14 17.41 -13.90
N HIS A 405 -1.43 18.50 -13.57
CA HIS A 405 -1.65 19.80 -14.22
C HIS A 405 -1.23 19.82 -15.69
N ALA A 406 -0.24 19.03 -16.12
CA ALA A 406 0.05 18.84 -17.54
C ALA A 406 -1.14 18.21 -18.27
N ALA A 407 -1.78 17.20 -17.69
CA ALA A 407 -2.96 16.57 -18.26
C ALA A 407 -4.19 17.51 -18.24
N ILE A 408 -4.37 18.31 -17.19
CA ILE A 408 -5.41 19.36 -17.13
C ILE A 408 -5.20 20.39 -18.25
N PHE A 409 -3.96 20.89 -18.43
CA PHE A 409 -3.59 21.76 -19.54
C PHE A 409 -3.92 21.11 -20.89
N MET A 410 -3.55 19.84 -21.08
CA MET A 410 -3.84 19.09 -22.31
C MET A 410 -5.33 18.97 -22.58
N VAL A 411 -6.19 18.91 -21.56
CA VAL A 411 -7.65 18.81 -21.72
C VAL A 411 -8.28 20.17 -21.97
N ARG A 412 -7.98 21.16 -21.13
CA ARG A 412 -8.71 22.44 -21.07
C ARG A 412 -8.12 23.51 -22.00
N ASP A 413 -6.80 23.64 -22.03
CA ASP A 413 -6.14 24.84 -22.58
C ASP A 413 -5.38 24.56 -23.88
N TYR A 414 -5.08 23.29 -24.17
CA TYR A 414 -4.40 22.92 -25.41
C TYR A 414 -5.36 22.98 -26.61
N ASP A 415 -5.01 23.81 -27.58
CA ASP A 415 -5.72 23.94 -28.85
C ASP A 415 -4.88 23.40 -30.03
N PRO A 416 -5.28 22.28 -30.66
CA PRO A 416 -4.57 21.71 -31.80
C PRO A 416 -4.69 22.55 -33.08
N THR A 417 -5.67 23.45 -33.20
CA THR A 417 -5.92 24.21 -34.43
C THR A 417 -4.88 25.31 -34.65
N THR A 418 -4.30 25.81 -33.57
CA THR A 418 -3.26 26.85 -33.57
C THR A 418 -1.84 26.28 -33.49
N ARG A 419 -1.69 24.95 -33.34
CA ARG A 419 -0.44 24.25 -33.04
C ARG A 419 -0.14 23.14 -34.05
N TYR A 420 0.51 23.52 -35.15
CA TYR A 420 0.88 22.59 -36.21
C TYR A 420 2.39 22.39 -36.29
N ASN A 421 2.83 21.14 -36.14
CA ASN A 421 4.20 20.69 -36.38
C ASN A 421 5.29 21.39 -35.54
N ASP A 422 4.91 21.91 -34.38
CA ASP A 422 5.84 22.29 -33.30
C ASP A 422 6.26 21.06 -32.48
N LEU A 423 7.07 21.26 -31.43
CA LEU A 423 7.56 20.17 -30.58
C LEU A 423 6.43 19.39 -29.90
N LEU A 424 5.42 20.06 -29.36
CA LEU A 424 4.35 19.43 -28.58
C LEU A 424 3.44 18.59 -29.50
N ASP A 425 3.05 19.13 -30.66
CA ASP A 425 2.31 18.38 -31.68
C ASP A 425 3.10 17.16 -32.16
N ARG A 426 4.41 17.31 -32.38
CA ARG A 426 5.26 16.19 -32.78
C ARG A 426 5.24 15.10 -31.72
N VAL A 427 5.47 15.41 -30.44
CA VAL A 427 5.43 14.44 -29.32
C VAL A 427 4.11 13.67 -29.31
N LEU A 428 2.97 14.35 -29.47
CA LEU A 428 1.66 13.70 -29.54
C LEU A 428 1.52 12.75 -30.72
N ARG A 429 2.09 13.07 -31.89
CA ARG A 429 2.05 12.21 -33.08
C ARG A 429 2.84 10.90 -32.94
N HIS A 430 3.82 10.84 -32.03
CA HIS A 430 4.60 9.62 -31.78
C HIS A 430 4.46 9.09 -30.34
N ARG A 431 3.41 9.50 -29.62
CA ARG A 431 3.14 9.09 -28.24
C ARG A 431 3.13 7.57 -28.03
N ASP A 432 2.62 6.80 -29.00
CA ASP A 432 2.59 5.34 -28.91
C ASP A 432 4.02 4.76 -28.89
N ALA A 433 4.95 5.35 -29.65
CA ALA A 433 6.35 4.92 -29.65
C ALA A 433 7.04 5.29 -28.33
N ILE A 434 6.82 6.50 -27.81
CA ILE A 434 7.40 6.92 -26.51
C ILE A 434 6.96 5.95 -25.41
N ILE A 435 5.65 5.70 -25.30
CA ILE A 435 5.10 4.84 -24.25
C ILE A 435 5.51 3.38 -24.42
N SER A 436 5.58 2.84 -25.65
CA SER A 436 6.01 1.46 -25.86
C SER A 436 7.49 1.23 -25.52
N HIS A 437 8.38 2.17 -25.86
CA HIS A 437 9.79 2.08 -25.50
C HIS A 437 10.00 2.24 -24.00
N LEU A 438 9.28 3.17 -23.36
CA LEU A 438 9.36 3.34 -21.91
C LEU A 438 8.80 2.11 -21.17
N ASN A 439 7.72 1.50 -21.67
CA ASN A 439 7.22 0.23 -21.14
C ASN A 439 8.26 -0.90 -21.25
N TRP A 440 8.91 -1.04 -22.41
CA TRP A 440 10.02 -1.99 -22.58
C TRP A 440 11.16 -1.71 -21.59
N ALA A 441 11.56 -0.44 -21.42
CA ALA A 441 12.61 -0.06 -20.48
C ALA A 441 12.22 -0.39 -19.02
N CYS A 442 10.96 -0.19 -18.64
CA CYS A 442 10.45 -0.58 -17.32
C CYS A 442 10.54 -2.09 -17.10
N ILE A 443 10.16 -2.89 -18.10
CA ILE A 443 10.27 -4.35 -18.06
C ILE A 443 11.75 -4.76 -17.95
N PHE A 444 12.62 -4.18 -18.78
CA PHE A 444 14.06 -4.43 -18.74
C PHE A 444 14.65 -4.12 -17.36
N LEU A 445 14.38 -2.92 -16.83
CA LEU A 445 14.86 -2.51 -15.51
C LEU A 445 14.31 -3.41 -14.42
N GLY A 446 13.03 -3.80 -14.45
CA GLY A 446 12.43 -4.73 -13.49
C GLY A 446 13.17 -6.07 -13.44
N PHE A 447 13.44 -6.68 -14.61
CA PHE A 447 14.20 -7.93 -14.68
C PHE A 447 15.67 -7.77 -14.25
N HIS A 448 16.34 -6.69 -14.65
CA HIS A 448 17.78 -6.49 -14.42
C HIS A 448 18.09 -5.72 -13.13
N SER A 449 17.09 -5.48 -12.28
CA SER A 449 17.27 -4.95 -10.92
C SER A 449 16.63 -5.89 -9.91
N PHE A 450 15.30 -5.92 -9.83
CA PHE A 450 14.56 -6.78 -8.90
C PHE A 450 14.83 -8.26 -9.17
N GLY A 451 14.95 -8.66 -10.44
CA GLY A 451 15.35 -10.02 -10.79
C GLY A 451 16.74 -10.41 -10.26
N LEU A 452 17.66 -9.46 -10.05
CA LEU A 452 18.96 -9.74 -9.44
C LEU A 452 18.86 -9.98 -7.92
N TYR A 453 17.91 -9.32 -7.22
CA TYR A 453 17.61 -9.65 -5.83
C TYR A 453 17.03 -11.06 -5.72
N ILE A 454 16.13 -11.43 -6.63
CA ILE A 454 15.60 -12.81 -6.70
C ILE A 454 16.73 -13.80 -7.01
N HIS A 455 17.63 -13.48 -7.95
CA HIS A 455 18.82 -14.29 -8.24
C HIS A 455 19.68 -14.47 -6.98
N ASN A 456 19.96 -13.40 -6.25
CA ASN A 456 20.79 -13.45 -5.05
C ASN A 456 20.13 -14.18 -3.88
N ASP A 457 18.83 -13.98 -3.65
CA ASP A 457 18.05 -14.81 -2.72
C ASP A 457 18.28 -16.26 -2.99
N THR A 458 18.27 -16.58 -4.29
CA THR A 458 18.35 -17.89 -4.85
C THR A 458 19.78 -18.44 -4.87
N MET A 459 20.83 -17.62 -4.99
CA MET A 459 22.22 -18.10 -4.88
C MET A 459 22.64 -18.25 -3.42
N SER A 460 22.24 -17.29 -2.56
CA SER A 460 22.42 -17.36 -1.11
C SER A 460 21.74 -18.59 -0.53
N ALA A 461 20.53 -18.84 -1.02
CA ALA A 461 19.79 -20.05 -0.75
C ALA A 461 20.51 -21.35 -0.97
N LEU A 462 21.19 -21.41 -2.11
CA LEU A 462 21.76 -22.61 -2.69
C LEU A 462 23.04 -23.01 -1.94
N GLY A 463 23.40 -22.28 -0.88
CA GLY A 463 24.70 -22.38 -0.24
C GLY A 463 25.83 -21.96 -1.18
N ARG A 464 25.52 -21.14 -2.20
CA ARG A 464 26.47 -20.67 -3.21
C ARG A 464 26.72 -19.16 -3.06
N PRO A 465 27.27 -18.71 -1.91
CA PRO A 465 27.57 -17.30 -1.73
C PRO A 465 28.59 -16.80 -2.76
N GLN A 466 29.44 -17.67 -3.30
CA GLN A 466 30.41 -17.34 -4.36
C GLN A 466 29.78 -17.02 -5.73
N ASP A 467 28.50 -17.31 -5.94
CA ASP A 467 27.78 -17.05 -7.20
C ASP A 467 26.72 -15.96 -7.05
N MET A 468 26.61 -15.37 -5.85
CA MET A 468 25.80 -14.19 -5.61
C MET A 468 26.44 -12.97 -6.27
N PHE A 469 25.61 -12.08 -6.78
CA PHE A 469 25.99 -10.70 -7.03
C PHE A 469 26.21 -9.99 -5.69
N SER A 470 27.46 -10.01 -5.21
CA SER A 470 27.88 -9.42 -3.94
C SER A 470 29.34 -8.96 -4.02
N ASP A 471 29.76 -8.15 -3.07
CA ASP A 471 31.14 -7.65 -3.03
C ASP A 471 32.18 -8.76 -2.80
N THR A 472 31.78 -9.91 -2.27
CA THR A 472 32.67 -11.03 -1.95
C THR A 472 32.68 -12.13 -3.03
N ALA A 473 31.89 -11.98 -4.08
CA ALA A 473 31.63 -13.01 -5.09
C ALA A 473 31.61 -12.40 -6.50
N ILE A 474 30.47 -12.44 -7.20
CA ILE A 474 30.33 -11.80 -8.51
C ILE A 474 30.03 -10.33 -8.29
N GLN A 475 31.04 -9.48 -8.42
CA GLN A 475 30.88 -8.07 -8.11
C GLN A 475 30.19 -7.33 -9.26
N LEU A 476 29.12 -6.58 -8.96
CA LEU A 476 28.55 -5.59 -9.87
C LEU A 476 28.85 -4.21 -9.31
N GLN A 477 30.10 -3.80 -9.44
CA GLN A 477 30.55 -2.53 -8.89
C GLN A 477 29.96 -1.36 -9.68
N PRO A 478 29.46 -0.30 -9.01
CA PRO A 478 29.02 0.93 -9.66
C PRO A 478 30.25 1.78 -10.05
N VAL A 479 31.07 1.28 -10.98
CA VAL A 479 32.38 1.84 -11.35
C VAL A 479 32.32 3.30 -11.78
N PHE A 480 31.22 3.72 -12.44
CA PHE A 480 31.03 5.12 -12.80
C PHE A 480 30.82 6.01 -11.58
N ALA A 481 30.03 5.56 -10.59
CA ALA A 481 29.81 6.31 -9.35
C ALA A 481 31.10 6.36 -8.51
N GLN A 482 31.85 5.25 -8.43
CA GLN A 482 33.16 5.19 -7.78
C GLN A 482 34.19 6.09 -8.48
N TRP A 483 34.18 6.16 -9.81
CA TRP A 483 35.03 7.07 -10.58
C TRP A 483 34.69 8.55 -10.31
N ILE A 484 33.40 8.89 -10.21
CA ILE A 484 32.96 10.24 -9.80
C ILE A 484 33.39 10.53 -8.35
N GLN A 485 33.20 9.59 -7.42
CA GLN A 485 33.69 9.68 -6.04
C GLN A 485 35.18 10.01 -6.00
N ASN A 486 36.01 9.26 -6.73
CA ASN A 486 37.46 9.51 -6.81
C ASN A 486 37.78 10.87 -7.44
N THR A 487 37.07 11.26 -8.50
CA THR A 487 37.27 12.56 -9.15
C THR A 487 36.99 13.70 -8.19
N HIS A 488 35.93 13.61 -7.37
CA HIS A 488 35.56 14.62 -6.39
C HIS A 488 36.46 14.60 -5.15
N ALA A 489 36.89 13.41 -4.70
CA ALA A 489 37.83 13.28 -3.58
C ALA A 489 39.22 13.84 -3.91
N LEU A 490 39.67 13.69 -5.17
CA LEU A 490 40.96 14.21 -5.67
C LEU A 490 40.86 15.64 -6.23
N ALA A 491 39.68 16.26 -6.24
CA ALA A 491 39.51 17.60 -6.78
C ALA A 491 40.33 18.68 -6.04
N PRO A 492 40.39 18.70 -4.69
CA PRO A 492 41.15 19.71 -3.96
C PRO A 492 42.64 19.72 -4.34
N GLY A 493 43.18 20.89 -4.66
CA GLY A 493 44.57 21.04 -5.09
C GLY A 493 44.88 20.60 -6.53
N ALA A 494 43.93 19.97 -7.24
CA ALA A 494 44.07 19.55 -8.63
C ALA A 494 43.06 20.25 -9.55
N THR A 495 41.86 19.70 -9.71
CA THR A 495 40.80 20.30 -10.55
C THR A 495 40.06 21.45 -9.84
N ALA A 496 40.20 21.54 -8.51
CA ALA A 496 39.79 22.68 -7.69
C ALA A 496 40.98 23.19 -6.84
N PRO A 497 41.97 23.90 -7.43
CA PRO A 497 43.17 24.35 -6.73
C PRO A 497 42.93 25.29 -5.54
N GLY A 498 41.80 26.01 -5.55
CA GLY A 498 41.41 26.93 -4.48
C GLY A 498 40.68 26.29 -3.30
N ALA A 499 40.24 25.03 -3.43
CA ALA A 499 39.55 24.29 -2.36
C ALA A 499 40.56 23.58 -1.46
N THR A 500 40.30 23.60 -0.14
CA THR A 500 41.16 22.90 0.83
C THR A 500 40.75 21.45 1.09
N THR A 501 39.46 21.14 1.02
CA THR A 501 38.92 19.79 1.13
C THR A 501 37.82 19.53 0.09
N SER A 502 37.35 18.30 -0.01
CA SER A 502 36.33 17.90 -0.99
C SER A 502 34.97 18.53 -0.68
N THR A 503 34.09 18.59 -1.69
CA THR A 503 32.73 19.14 -1.55
C THR A 503 31.89 18.41 -0.48
N SER A 504 32.16 17.12 -0.25
CA SER A 504 31.57 16.31 0.81
C SER A 504 32.56 15.22 1.24
N LEU A 505 32.56 14.87 2.52
CA LEU A 505 33.38 13.77 3.04
C LEU A 505 32.84 12.39 2.62
N THR A 506 31.63 12.33 2.05
CA THR A 506 31.05 11.08 1.51
C THR A 506 31.81 10.54 0.29
N TRP A 507 32.51 11.40 -0.46
CA TRP A 507 33.21 11.03 -1.70
C TRP A 507 34.44 10.14 -1.45
N GLY A 508 35.09 10.25 -0.28
CA GLY A 508 36.34 9.56 0.04
C GLY A 508 37.34 10.42 0.82
N GLY A 509 38.28 9.78 1.51
CA GLY A 509 39.30 10.41 2.38
C GLY A 509 39.52 9.63 3.68
N SER A 510 40.68 9.79 4.33
CA SER A 510 40.99 9.10 5.61
C SER A 510 40.28 9.70 6.84
N ASP A 511 39.62 10.84 6.68
CA ASP A 511 39.29 11.70 7.81
C ASP A 511 37.80 11.58 8.17
N LEU A 512 37.54 10.76 9.18
CA LEU A 512 36.27 10.67 9.90
C LEU A 512 36.04 11.98 10.68
N VAL A 513 34.88 12.63 10.50
CA VAL A 513 34.48 13.73 11.39
C VAL A 513 33.52 13.19 12.44
N ALA A 514 33.89 13.34 13.71
CA ALA A 514 33.09 12.92 14.85
C ALA A 514 32.90 14.10 15.82
N VAL A 515 31.69 14.27 16.33
CA VAL A 515 31.30 15.33 17.27
C VAL A 515 30.56 14.67 18.44
N GLY A 516 30.95 14.99 19.68
CA GLY A 516 30.28 14.45 20.87
C GLY A 516 30.28 12.91 20.97
N GLY A 517 31.32 12.24 20.45
CA GLY A 517 31.40 10.77 20.42
C GLY A 517 30.51 10.09 19.37
N LYS A 518 29.81 10.87 18.53
CA LYS A 518 29.00 10.38 17.40
C LYS A 518 29.69 10.71 16.09
N VAL A 519 29.51 9.85 15.09
CA VAL A 519 30.00 10.13 13.73
C VAL A 519 29.09 11.18 13.09
N ALA A 520 29.65 12.29 12.64
CA ALA A 520 28.93 13.32 11.89
C ALA A 520 28.83 12.92 10.41
N LEU A 521 29.97 12.59 9.79
CA LEU A 521 30.02 12.12 8.41
C LEU A 521 31.25 11.24 8.19
N LEU A 522 31.11 10.24 7.31
CA LEU A 522 32.18 9.35 6.87
C LEU A 522 32.06 9.10 5.35
N PRO A 523 33.12 8.62 4.69
CA PRO A 523 33.02 8.13 3.31
C PRO A 523 31.93 7.06 3.18
N ILE A 524 31.07 7.18 2.17
CA ILE A 524 30.02 6.19 1.90
C ILE A 524 30.53 5.29 0.77
N PRO A 525 31.05 4.08 1.09
CA PRO A 525 31.49 3.16 0.05
C PRO A 525 30.28 2.70 -0.77
N LEU A 526 30.44 2.66 -2.08
CA LEU A 526 29.43 2.16 -3.00
C LEU A 526 29.85 0.79 -3.51
N GLY A 527 29.17 -0.25 -3.07
CA GLY A 527 29.40 -1.64 -3.47
C GLY A 527 28.32 -2.19 -4.40
N THR A 528 28.29 -3.51 -4.51
CA THR A 528 27.32 -4.25 -5.33
C THR A 528 25.89 -4.04 -4.83
N ALA A 529 25.68 -3.96 -3.52
CA ALA A 529 24.35 -3.68 -2.94
C ALA A 529 23.82 -2.30 -3.38
N ASP A 530 24.69 -1.29 -3.42
CA ASP A 530 24.35 0.05 -3.88
C ASP A 530 24.01 0.05 -5.37
N PHE A 531 24.78 -0.66 -6.19
CA PHE A 531 24.45 -0.84 -7.61
C PHE A 531 23.04 -1.41 -7.78
N LEU A 532 22.67 -2.45 -7.03
CA LEU A 532 21.37 -3.09 -7.12
C LEU A 532 20.23 -2.14 -6.71
N VAL A 533 20.34 -1.44 -5.57
CA VAL A 533 19.27 -0.54 -5.10
C VAL A 533 19.09 0.70 -5.99
N HIS A 534 20.17 1.24 -6.56
CA HIS A 534 20.06 2.36 -7.50
C HIS A 534 19.31 1.96 -8.78
N HIS A 535 19.45 0.71 -9.25
CA HIS A 535 18.68 0.21 -10.38
C HIS A 535 17.21 -0.07 -10.03
N ILE A 536 16.89 -0.39 -8.77
CA ILE A 536 15.51 -0.42 -8.27
C ILE A 536 14.90 0.99 -8.28
N HIS A 537 15.63 2.00 -7.78
CA HIS A 537 15.16 3.39 -7.85
C HIS A 537 14.92 3.82 -9.30
N ALA A 538 15.83 3.46 -10.22
CA ALA A 538 15.63 3.72 -11.64
C ALA A 538 14.36 3.03 -12.15
N PHE A 539 14.15 1.75 -11.85
CA PHE A 539 12.93 1.02 -12.22
C PHE A 539 11.66 1.72 -11.73
N THR A 540 11.55 2.04 -10.43
CA THR A 540 10.34 2.63 -9.86
C THR A 540 10.09 4.04 -10.39
N ILE A 541 11.13 4.86 -10.58
CA ILE A 541 10.99 6.20 -11.19
C ILE A 541 10.49 6.06 -12.63
N HIS A 542 11.04 5.16 -13.43
CA HIS A 542 10.62 4.99 -14.83
C HIS A 542 9.17 4.47 -14.95
N VAL A 543 8.73 3.60 -14.04
CA VAL A 543 7.32 3.16 -13.98
C VAL A 543 6.39 4.32 -13.61
N THR A 544 6.75 5.13 -12.61
CA THR A 544 5.99 6.34 -12.25
C THR A 544 5.89 7.29 -13.44
N VAL A 545 7.00 7.55 -14.15
CA VAL A 545 7.02 8.37 -15.36
C VAL A 545 6.15 7.74 -16.46
N LEU A 546 6.17 6.42 -16.65
CA LEU A 546 5.32 5.71 -17.62
C LEU A 546 3.84 5.99 -17.39
N ILE A 547 3.39 5.85 -16.14
CA ILE A 547 1.99 6.07 -15.75
C ILE A 547 1.60 7.53 -15.98
N LEU A 548 2.37 8.45 -15.41
CA LEU A 548 2.10 9.89 -15.46
C LEU A 548 2.14 10.43 -16.90
N LEU A 549 3.19 10.09 -17.66
CA LEU A 549 3.35 10.55 -19.05
C LEU A 549 2.29 9.95 -19.97
N LYS A 550 1.89 8.68 -19.77
CA LYS A 550 0.75 8.09 -20.50
C LYS A 550 -0.54 8.85 -20.19
N GLY A 551 -0.79 9.21 -18.93
CA GLY A 551 -1.93 10.04 -18.53
C GLY A 551 -1.99 11.34 -19.32
N VAL A 552 -0.87 12.07 -19.41
CA VAL A 552 -0.76 13.34 -20.15
C VAL A 552 -0.95 13.15 -21.67
N LEU A 553 -0.20 12.24 -22.30
CA LEU A 553 -0.17 12.08 -23.75
C LEU A 553 -1.48 11.52 -24.34
N PHE A 554 -2.25 10.78 -23.53
CA PHE A 554 -3.52 10.17 -23.95
C PHE A 554 -4.75 10.84 -23.33
N ALA A 555 -4.59 11.98 -22.64
CA ALA A 555 -5.69 12.72 -22.04
C ALA A 555 -6.73 13.17 -23.07
N ARG A 556 -6.27 13.66 -24.23
CA ARG A 556 -7.17 14.20 -25.27
C ARG A 556 -7.84 13.14 -26.14
N SER A 557 -7.12 12.07 -26.43
CA SER A 557 -7.58 11.00 -27.33
C SER A 557 -6.73 9.76 -27.16
N SER A 558 -7.28 8.62 -27.50
CA SER A 558 -6.58 7.34 -27.57
C SER A 558 -7.14 6.52 -28.73
N ARG A 559 -6.51 5.39 -29.06
CA ARG A 559 -7.08 4.46 -30.06
C ARG A 559 -8.43 3.89 -29.62
N LEU A 560 -8.68 3.83 -28.31
CA LEU A 560 -9.90 3.25 -27.73
C LEU A 560 -11.03 4.29 -27.60
N ILE A 561 -10.71 5.50 -27.12
CA ILE A 561 -11.64 6.63 -26.95
C ILE A 561 -11.06 7.82 -27.75
N PRO A 562 -11.51 8.04 -28.99
CA PRO A 562 -10.98 9.10 -29.85
C PRO A 562 -11.32 10.53 -29.38
N ASP A 563 -12.45 10.70 -28.69
CA ASP A 563 -13.06 11.97 -28.28
C ASP A 563 -12.92 12.25 -26.78
N LYS A 564 -11.93 11.61 -26.11
CA LYS A 564 -11.73 11.66 -24.67
C LYS A 564 -11.68 13.09 -24.08
N ALA A 565 -11.13 14.06 -24.81
CA ALA A 565 -11.09 15.46 -24.39
C ALA A 565 -12.48 16.03 -24.03
N ASN A 566 -13.54 15.57 -24.68
CA ASN A 566 -14.92 16.04 -24.44
C ASN A 566 -15.52 15.51 -23.13
N LEU A 567 -14.97 14.42 -22.59
CA LEU A 567 -15.37 13.86 -21.30
C LEU A 567 -14.78 14.65 -20.12
N GLY A 568 -13.84 15.55 -20.40
CA GLY A 568 -13.14 16.35 -19.39
C GLY A 568 -11.93 15.62 -18.79
N PHE A 569 -11.31 16.26 -17.80
CA PHE A 569 -10.12 15.71 -17.12
C PHE A 569 -10.50 14.70 -16.03
N ARG A 570 -11.61 14.96 -15.32
CA ARG A 570 -12.07 14.20 -14.15
C ARG A 570 -13.40 13.52 -14.46
N PHE A 571 -13.35 12.32 -15.02
CA PHE A 571 -14.51 11.48 -15.34
C PHE A 571 -14.20 9.99 -15.07
N PRO A 572 -15.19 9.17 -14.63
CA PRO A 572 -14.92 7.81 -14.20
C PRO A 572 -14.65 6.83 -15.36
N CYS A 573 -15.38 6.94 -16.47
CA CYS A 573 -15.26 6.07 -17.65
C CYS A 573 -16.04 6.61 -18.86
N ASP A 574 -15.87 5.99 -20.03
CA ASP A 574 -16.70 6.15 -21.25
C ASP A 574 -17.58 4.90 -21.45
N GLY A 575 -18.17 4.41 -20.36
CA GLY A 575 -19.07 3.25 -20.35
C GLY A 575 -18.39 1.86 -20.38
N PRO A 576 -19.17 0.75 -20.37
CA PRO A 576 -18.64 -0.61 -20.31
C PRO A 576 -18.32 -1.18 -21.70
N GLY A 577 -18.60 -0.42 -22.77
CA GLY A 577 -18.31 -0.80 -24.15
C GLY A 577 -16.81 -1.03 -24.40
N ARG A 578 -16.48 -1.68 -25.52
CA ARG A 578 -15.10 -1.96 -25.96
C ARG A 578 -14.26 -2.85 -25.00
N GLY A 579 -14.92 -3.65 -24.16
CA GLY A 579 -14.28 -4.58 -23.20
C GLY A 579 -14.10 -4.01 -21.78
N GLY A 580 -14.72 -2.86 -21.49
CA GLY A 580 -14.58 -2.10 -20.24
C GLY A 580 -13.68 -0.88 -20.43
N THR A 581 -14.23 0.34 -20.30
CA THR A 581 -13.46 1.59 -20.27
C THR A 581 -13.33 2.18 -18.86
N CYS A 582 -13.74 1.42 -17.84
CA CYS A 582 -13.63 1.77 -16.44
C CYS A 582 -12.17 2.01 -16.09
N GLN A 583 -11.90 3.21 -15.55
CA GLN A 583 -10.74 3.51 -14.70
C GLN A 583 -9.48 2.71 -15.06
N SER A 584 -8.82 3.16 -16.12
CA SER A 584 -7.37 3.37 -16.04
C SER A 584 -7.15 4.34 -14.87
N ASP A 585 -7.23 3.85 -13.63
CA ASP A 585 -6.64 4.36 -12.39
C ASP A 585 -7.29 3.65 -11.19
N VAL A 586 -6.50 2.78 -10.57
CA VAL A 586 -6.77 2.11 -9.31
C VAL A 586 -6.41 3.10 -8.20
N TRP A 587 -7.35 3.48 -7.34
CA TRP A 587 -7.04 4.14 -6.07
C TRP A 587 -7.35 3.21 -4.89
N GLY A 588 -6.31 2.98 -4.10
CA GLY A 588 -6.31 2.32 -2.79
C GLY A 588 -5.02 2.69 -2.08
N SER A 589 -5.09 2.95 -0.78
CA SER A 589 -4.01 3.45 0.07
C SER A 589 -3.32 2.33 0.86
N ILE A 590 -1.99 2.26 0.87
CA ILE A 590 -1.16 1.54 1.86
C ILE A 590 0.18 2.29 2.05
N SER A 591 0.55 2.53 3.32
CA SER A 591 1.91 2.87 3.80
C SER A 591 2.58 1.59 4.33
N ASP A 592 3.82 1.19 4.06
CA ASP A 592 5.15 1.83 4.06
C ASP A 592 5.74 2.08 5.46
N GLN A 593 6.74 1.27 5.83
CA GLN A 593 8.00 1.80 6.39
C GLN A 593 9.10 0.74 6.55
N GLY A 594 10.29 1.10 6.06
CA GLY A 594 11.53 0.54 6.53
C GLY A 594 12.64 1.57 6.77
N VAL A 595 13.40 1.34 7.85
CA VAL A 595 14.37 2.24 8.52
C VAL A 595 15.80 1.70 8.35
N VAL A 596 16.82 2.58 8.36
CA VAL A 596 18.20 2.22 8.73
C VAL A 596 18.78 3.23 9.75
N THR A 597 19.25 2.71 10.88
CA THR A 597 20.45 3.15 11.64
C THR A 597 21.42 1.97 11.57
N HIS A 598 22.74 2.16 11.52
CA HIS A 598 23.64 1.00 11.62
C HIS A 598 23.72 0.49 13.07
N ILE A 599 22.69 -0.28 13.46
CA ILE A 599 22.50 -1.03 14.73
C ILE A 599 22.80 -2.54 14.52
N THR A 600 23.06 -2.95 13.28
CA THR A 600 23.14 -4.35 12.83
C THR A 600 24.55 -4.85 12.46
N GLY A 601 25.61 -4.10 12.76
CA GLY A 601 27.00 -4.58 12.62
C GLY A 601 27.46 -4.89 11.19
N GLY A 602 27.17 -4.02 10.21
CA GLY A 602 27.68 -4.17 8.83
C GLY A 602 26.97 -5.25 7.98
N ASN A 603 25.76 -5.68 8.36
CA ASN A 603 25.02 -6.72 7.65
C ASN A 603 24.40 -6.28 6.29
N PHE A 604 24.37 -4.98 5.96
CA PHE A 604 23.69 -4.49 4.75
C PHE A 604 24.28 -5.09 3.46
N ALA A 605 25.62 -5.14 3.33
CA ALA A 605 26.31 -5.65 2.15
C ALA A 605 25.99 -7.13 1.81
N GLN A 606 25.48 -7.91 2.77
CA GLN A 606 25.17 -9.33 2.61
C GLN A 606 23.67 -9.66 2.79
N SER A 607 22.91 -8.85 3.55
CA SER A 607 21.48 -9.07 3.78
C SER A 607 20.59 -8.32 2.78
N SER A 608 20.91 -7.08 2.41
CA SER A 608 20.02 -6.27 1.56
C SER A 608 19.96 -6.79 0.13
N ILE A 609 20.97 -7.52 -0.33
CA ILE A 609 21.04 -8.14 -1.65
C ILE A 609 20.06 -9.30 -1.86
N THR A 610 19.23 -9.65 -0.86
CA THR A 610 18.22 -10.73 -0.88
C THR A 610 16.88 -10.30 -0.24
N ILE A 611 15.73 -10.61 -0.84
CA ILE A 611 14.36 -10.45 -0.29
C ILE A 611 14.21 -11.19 1.05
N ASN A 612 14.87 -12.34 1.24
CA ASN A 612 14.86 -13.06 2.52
C ASN A 612 15.66 -12.33 3.62
N GLY A 613 16.72 -11.58 3.26
CA GLY A 613 17.39 -10.67 4.18
C GLY A 613 16.48 -9.52 4.61
N TRP A 614 15.65 -8.98 3.69
CA TRP A 614 14.57 -8.05 4.01
C TRP A 614 13.44 -8.71 4.84
N LEU A 615 13.11 -9.97 4.59
CA LEU A 615 12.04 -10.64 5.32
C LEU A 615 12.47 -11.05 6.74
N ARG A 616 13.68 -11.59 6.91
CA ARG A 616 14.18 -12.17 8.18
C ARG A 616 14.75 -11.11 9.12
N ASP A 617 15.59 -10.22 8.59
CA ASP A 617 16.36 -9.28 9.42
C ASP A 617 15.69 -7.90 9.50
N PHE A 618 14.61 -7.69 8.71
CA PHE A 618 13.89 -6.42 8.64
C PHE A 618 12.37 -6.56 8.96
N LEU A 619 11.61 -7.42 8.26
CA LEU A 619 10.14 -7.54 8.45
C LEU A 619 9.71 -8.50 9.58
N TRP A 620 10.29 -9.68 9.70
CA TRP A 620 9.95 -10.71 10.71
C TRP A 620 10.46 -10.35 12.11
N ALA A 621 11.41 -9.44 12.18
CA ALA A 621 11.72 -8.70 13.38
C ALA A 621 10.45 -8.03 13.99
N GLN A 622 9.42 -7.68 13.21
CA GLN A 622 8.29 -6.86 13.65
C GLN A 622 6.96 -7.66 13.63
N ALA A 623 6.27 -7.82 14.76
CA ALA A 623 4.98 -8.54 14.89
C ALA A 623 3.76 -7.83 14.23
N SER A 624 3.92 -7.24 13.05
CA SER A 624 2.98 -6.30 12.43
C SER A 624 1.77 -6.96 11.74
N GLN A 625 1.88 -8.19 11.23
CA GLN A 625 0.80 -8.80 10.42
C GLN A 625 -0.44 -9.16 11.26
N LEU A 626 -0.26 -9.65 12.49
CA LEU A 626 -1.40 -9.89 13.40
C LEU A 626 -2.07 -8.59 13.82
N ALA A 627 -1.28 -7.54 14.07
CA ALA A 627 -1.79 -6.21 14.39
C ALA A 627 -2.64 -5.63 13.23
N ILE A 628 -2.24 -5.86 11.98
CA ILE A 628 -3.00 -5.46 10.79
C ILE A 628 -4.33 -6.22 10.70
N ILE A 629 -4.36 -7.52 10.96
CA ILE A 629 -5.62 -8.30 10.97
C ILE A 629 -6.58 -7.77 12.02
N PHE A 630 -6.10 -7.51 13.25
CA PHE A 630 -6.94 -6.93 14.31
C PHE A 630 -7.44 -5.53 13.96
N LEU A 631 -6.60 -4.68 13.36
CA LEU A 631 -7.02 -3.35 12.89
C LEU A 631 -8.07 -3.44 11.78
N TRP A 632 -7.88 -4.33 10.81
CA TRP A 632 -8.83 -4.55 9.73
C TRP A 632 -10.18 -5.03 10.28
N THR A 633 -10.20 -6.01 11.19
CA THR A 633 -11.46 -6.45 11.83
C THR A 633 -12.07 -5.35 12.69
N SER A 634 -11.27 -4.57 13.42
CA SER A 634 -11.74 -3.40 14.15
C SER A 634 -12.37 -2.35 13.23
N GLY A 635 -11.78 -2.09 12.07
CA GLY A 635 -12.31 -1.13 11.10
C GLY A 635 -13.69 -1.56 10.58
N ASN A 636 -13.86 -2.84 10.26
CA ASN A 636 -15.16 -3.38 9.86
C ASN A 636 -16.23 -3.19 10.96
N LEU A 637 -15.91 -3.54 12.20
CA LEU A 637 -16.82 -3.35 13.35
C LEU A 637 -17.17 -1.87 13.53
N PHE A 638 -16.18 -0.98 13.48
CA PHE A 638 -16.35 0.45 13.66
C PHE A 638 -17.21 1.08 12.55
N HIS A 639 -16.95 0.77 11.28
CA HIS A 639 -17.74 1.31 10.17
C HIS A 639 -19.19 0.85 10.20
N VAL A 640 -19.45 -0.42 10.55
CA VAL A 640 -20.82 -0.90 10.70
C VAL A 640 -21.51 -0.28 11.91
N ALA A 641 -20.82 -0.12 13.04
CA ALA A 641 -21.38 0.52 14.23
C ALA A 641 -21.70 2.01 14.01
N TRP A 642 -20.85 2.71 13.24
CA TRP A 642 -20.94 4.15 13.03
C TRP A 642 -21.86 4.54 11.87
N GLN A 643 -21.71 3.85 10.72
CA GLN A 643 -22.33 4.22 9.44
C GLN A 643 -23.28 3.14 8.91
N GLY A 644 -23.29 1.95 9.54
CA GLY A 644 -24.13 0.84 9.16
C GLY A 644 -25.55 0.93 9.71
N ASN A 645 -26.34 -0.11 9.44
CA ASN A 645 -27.73 -0.26 9.88
C ASN A 645 -27.94 -1.55 10.68
N PHE A 646 -26.94 -1.97 11.47
CA PHE A 646 -26.93 -3.27 12.16
C PHE A 646 -28.16 -3.53 13.03
N GLU A 647 -28.55 -2.57 13.88
CA GLU A 647 -29.73 -2.73 14.75
C GLU A 647 -31.04 -2.86 13.96
N SER A 648 -31.21 -2.07 12.90
CA SER A 648 -32.37 -2.18 11.99
C SER A 648 -32.36 -3.51 11.24
N TRP A 649 -31.18 -3.97 10.80
CA TRP A 649 -31.01 -5.24 10.12
C TRP A 649 -31.35 -6.42 11.03
N VAL A 650 -30.96 -6.38 12.31
CA VAL A 650 -31.27 -7.42 13.29
C VAL A 650 -32.79 -7.63 13.47
N GLN A 651 -33.59 -6.56 13.35
CA GLN A 651 -35.05 -6.66 13.45
C GLN A 651 -35.70 -7.32 12.22
N ASP A 652 -35.13 -7.10 11.02
CA ASP A 652 -35.63 -7.69 9.77
C ASP A 652 -34.49 -8.11 8.82
N PRO A 653 -33.79 -9.22 9.12
CA PRO A 653 -32.61 -9.64 8.35
C PRO A 653 -32.89 -10.07 6.92
N LEU A 654 -34.15 -10.34 6.58
CA LEU A 654 -34.56 -10.86 5.27
C LEU A 654 -34.84 -9.73 4.26
N HIS A 655 -35.29 -8.57 4.73
CA HIS A 655 -35.68 -7.47 3.84
C HIS A 655 -34.75 -6.25 3.95
N VAL A 656 -34.13 -6.02 5.11
CA VAL A 656 -33.15 -4.95 5.27
C VAL A 656 -31.81 -5.38 4.67
N ARG A 657 -31.24 -4.56 3.78
CA ARG A 657 -29.92 -4.82 3.21
C ARG A 657 -28.83 -4.30 4.14
N PRO A 658 -27.80 -5.09 4.46
CA PRO A 658 -26.74 -4.67 5.38
C PRO A 658 -25.85 -3.60 4.75
N ILE A 659 -25.48 -2.57 5.51
CA ILE A 659 -24.62 -1.47 5.04
C ILE A 659 -23.16 -1.70 5.48
N ALA A 660 -22.22 -1.63 4.54
CA ALA A 660 -20.79 -1.75 4.83
C ALA A 660 -20.23 -0.47 5.46
N HIS A 661 -20.35 0.64 4.73
CA HIS A 661 -19.90 1.97 5.13
C HIS A 661 -20.57 3.03 4.24
N ALA A 662 -20.53 4.28 4.66
CA ALA A 662 -20.98 5.40 3.84
C ALA A 662 -20.05 5.60 2.65
N ILE A 663 -20.61 5.99 1.50
CA ILE A 663 -19.84 6.41 0.33
C ILE A 663 -19.63 7.90 0.46
N TRP A 664 -18.35 8.28 0.39
CA TRP A 664 -17.94 9.66 0.33
C TRP A 664 -17.12 9.88 -0.92
N ASP A 665 -17.82 9.92 -2.04
CA ASP A 665 -17.24 10.19 -3.34
C ASP A 665 -17.73 11.57 -3.83
N PRO A 666 -16.86 12.59 -3.82
CA PRO A 666 -17.24 13.93 -4.24
C PRO A 666 -17.63 13.99 -5.73
N HIS A 667 -17.38 12.93 -6.51
CA HIS A 667 -17.69 12.89 -7.94
C HIS A 667 -19.11 12.37 -8.25
N PHE A 668 -19.87 11.88 -7.27
CA PHE A 668 -21.24 11.39 -7.50
C PHE A 668 -22.17 12.55 -7.83
N GLY A 669 -22.68 12.61 -9.07
CA GLY A 669 -23.80 13.49 -9.41
C GLY A 669 -25.06 13.13 -8.62
N GLN A 670 -26.07 14.02 -8.60
CA GLN A 670 -27.25 13.79 -7.78
C GLN A 670 -28.00 12.47 -8.08
N PRO A 671 -28.18 12.08 -9.35
CA PRO A 671 -28.77 10.79 -9.65
C PRO A 671 -27.98 9.62 -9.06
N ALA A 672 -26.65 9.72 -8.99
CA ALA A 672 -25.81 8.71 -8.34
C ALA A 672 -25.96 8.73 -6.81
N VAL A 673 -26.10 9.92 -6.19
CA VAL A 673 -26.40 9.99 -4.75
C VAL A 673 -27.75 9.36 -4.42
N GLU A 674 -28.79 9.64 -5.20
CA GLU A 674 -30.10 9.00 -5.04
C GLU A 674 -30.03 7.49 -5.27
N ALA A 675 -29.39 7.08 -6.36
CA ALA A 675 -29.13 5.68 -6.72
C ALA A 675 -28.45 4.89 -5.59
N PHE A 676 -27.42 5.46 -4.97
CA PHE A 676 -26.65 4.81 -3.90
C PHE A 676 -27.21 5.07 -2.50
N THR A 677 -28.21 5.94 -2.33
CA THR A 677 -28.92 6.12 -1.05
C THR A 677 -29.95 4.99 -0.91
N ARG A 678 -29.45 3.80 -0.54
CA ARG A 678 -30.23 2.56 -0.43
C ARG A 678 -30.29 2.07 1.02
N GLY A 679 -31.13 1.05 1.28
CA GLY A 679 -31.15 0.35 2.57
C GLY A 679 -31.68 1.17 3.75
N GLY A 680 -32.46 2.23 3.49
CA GLY A 680 -33.02 3.12 4.52
C GLY A 680 -32.04 4.16 5.07
N ALA A 681 -30.86 4.33 4.46
CA ALA A 681 -29.87 5.32 4.85
C ALA A 681 -30.27 6.75 4.43
N LEU A 682 -29.74 7.75 5.15
CA LEU A 682 -29.93 9.18 4.84
C LEU A 682 -28.98 9.71 3.75
N GLY A 683 -28.10 8.85 3.21
CA GLY A 683 -27.16 9.19 2.15
C GLY A 683 -26.53 7.96 1.48
N PRO A 684 -25.58 8.17 0.55
CA PRO A 684 -24.98 7.11 -0.24
C PRO A 684 -24.25 6.06 0.61
N VAL A 685 -24.50 4.78 0.35
CA VAL A 685 -23.93 3.67 1.11
C VAL A 685 -23.56 2.49 0.21
N ASN A 686 -22.55 1.74 0.64
CA ASN A 686 -22.24 0.44 0.06
C ASN A 686 -23.04 -0.65 0.77
N ILE A 687 -23.69 -1.54 0.03
CA ILE A 687 -24.27 -2.76 0.58
C ILE A 687 -23.16 -3.75 0.90
N ALA A 688 -23.17 -4.31 2.11
CA ALA A 688 -22.19 -5.28 2.55
C ALA A 688 -22.50 -6.67 1.98
N TYR A 689 -21.51 -7.32 1.38
CA TYR A 689 -21.60 -8.71 0.91
C TYR A 689 -20.56 -9.64 1.56
N SER A 690 -19.94 -9.18 2.67
CA SER A 690 -18.90 -9.92 3.39
C SER A 690 -19.44 -10.93 4.41
N GLY A 691 -20.74 -10.92 4.69
CA GLY A 691 -21.37 -11.82 5.67
C GLY A 691 -21.17 -11.45 7.14
N VAL A 692 -20.55 -10.29 7.43
CA VAL A 692 -20.22 -9.89 8.80
C VAL A 692 -21.45 -9.61 9.66
N TYR A 693 -22.56 -9.13 9.06
CA TYR A 693 -23.83 -8.93 9.78
C TYR A 693 -24.40 -10.27 10.27
N GLN A 694 -24.49 -11.25 9.37
CA GLN A 694 -24.96 -12.60 9.69
C GLN A 694 -24.08 -13.27 10.73
N TRP A 695 -22.75 -13.13 10.62
CA TRP A 695 -21.82 -13.68 11.60
C TRP A 695 -22.01 -13.05 12.98
N TRP A 696 -21.93 -11.72 13.08
CA TRP A 696 -22.04 -10.99 14.36
C TRP A 696 -23.39 -11.19 15.04
N TYR A 697 -24.47 -11.25 14.26
CA TYR A 697 -25.79 -11.57 14.78
C TYR A 697 -25.88 -13.01 15.29
N THR A 698 -25.30 -13.97 14.58
CA THR A 698 -25.30 -15.38 15.01
C THR A 698 -24.53 -15.55 16.33
N ILE A 699 -23.43 -14.84 16.53
CA ILE A 699 -22.61 -14.95 17.75
C ILE A 699 -23.14 -14.11 18.93
N GLY A 700 -24.29 -13.45 18.76
CA GLY A 700 -25.00 -12.80 19.88
C GLY A 700 -24.83 -11.29 19.99
N LEU A 701 -24.17 -10.62 19.03
CA LEU A 701 -24.13 -9.14 18.98
C LEU A 701 -25.48 -8.61 18.48
N ARG A 702 -25.97 -7.52 19.08
CA ARG A 702 -27.32 -6.99 18.82
C ARG A 702 -27.33 -5.49 18.60
N THR A 703 -26.40 -4.75 19.22
CA THR A 703 -26.38 -3.28 19.20
C THR A 703 -25.12 -2.72 18.55
N ASN A 704 -25.17 -1.46 18.14
CA ASN A 704 -23.98 -0.73 17.67
C ASN A 704 -22.95 -0.57 18.80
N GLU A 705 -23.39 -0.50 20.05
CA GLU A 705 -22.50 -0.46 21.23
C GLU A 705 -21.67 -1.76 21.37
N ASP A 706 -22.28 -2.91 21.09
CA ASP A 706 -21.57 -4.20 21.10
C ASP A 706 -20.43 -4.19 20.07
N LEU A 707 -20.72 -3.71 18.85
CA LEU A 707 -19.76 -3.62 17.76
C LEU A 707 -18.65 -2.60 18.06
N TYR A 708 -19.02 -1.43 18.58
CA TYR A 708 -18.07 -0.38 18.96
C TYR A 708 -17.12 -0.84 20.06
N THR A 709 -17.63 -1.52 21.09
CA THR A 709 -16.82 -2.10 22.16
C THR A 709 -15.87 -3.17 21.61
N GLY A 710 -16.34 -4.01 20.69
CA GLY A 710 -15.50 -4.99 19.99
C GLY A 710 -14.38 -4.33 19.17
N ALA A 711 -14.67 -3.23 18.48
CA ALA A 711 -13.67 -2.47 17.73
C ALA A 711 -12.56 -1.93 18.65
N LEU A 712 -12.92 -1.28 19.76
CA LEU A 712 -11.95 -0.79 20.74
C LEU A 712 -11.10 -1.90 21.35
N PHE A 713 -11.70 -3.06 21.64
CA PHE A 713 -10.97 -4.22 22.14
C PHE A 713 -9.93 -4.73 21.13
N LEU A 714 -10.28 -4.81 19.85
CA LEU A 714 -9.34 -5.24 18.81
C LEU A 714 -8.25 -4.21 18.52
N LEU A 715 -8.55 -2.91 18.62
CA LEU A 715 -7.53 -1.84 18.60
C LEU A 715 -6.52 -2.03 19.74
N PHE A 716 -7.00 -2.33 20.94
CA PHE A 716 -6.15 -2.61 22.08
C PHE A 716 -5.28 -3.86 21.86
N LEU A 717 -5.84 -4.96 21.34
CA LEU A 717 -5.05 -6.16 21.00
C LEU A 717 -4.02 -5.90 19.89
N SER A 718 -4.35 -5.05 18.92
CA SER A 718 -3.39 -4.62 17.89
C SER A 718 -2.22 -3.86 18.51
N ALA A 719 -2.49 -2.91 19.41
CA ALA A 719 -1.45 -2.19 20.14
C ALA A 719 -0.57 -3.13 20.97
N ILE A 720 -1.17 -4.11 21.68
CA ILE A 720 -0.42 -5.14 22.41
C ILE A 720 0.48 -5.93 21.47
N SER A 721 -0.02 -6.33 20.30
CA SER A 721 0.75 -7.13 19.33
C SER A 721 1.95 -6.34 18.79
N LEU A 722 1.77 -5.06 18.50
CA LEU A 722 2.86 -4.16 18.10
C LEU A 722 3.92 -4.00 19.20
N ILE A 723 3.48 -3.80 20.45
CA ILE A 723 4.37 -3.70 21.61
C ILE A 723 5.11 -5.02 21.85
N ALA A 724 4.44 -6.16 21.75
CA ALA A 724 5.05 -7.48 21.90
C ALA A 724 6.10 -7.74 20.80
N GLY A 725 5.82 -7.33 19.56
CA GLY A 725 6.79 -7.35 18.47
C GLY A 725 8.03 -6.51 18.76
N TRP A 726 7.82 -5.27 19.19
CA TRP A 726 8.92 -4.38 19.61
C TRP A 726 9.71 -4.94 20.80
N LEU A 727 9.03 -5.55 21.78
CA LEU A 727 9.65 -6.11 22.98
C LEU A 727 10.57 -7.28 22.62
N HIS A 728 10.11 -8.21 21.78
CA HIS A 728 10.91 -9.36 21.34
C HIS A 728 12.07 -9.01 20.40
N LEU A 729 12.16 -7.75 19.97
CA LEU A 729 13.35 -7.22 19.31
C LEU A 729 14.42 -6.68 20.27
N GLN A 730 14.05 -6.38 21.51
CA GLN A 730 15.01 -5.88 22.48
C GLN A 730 16.02 -6.98 22.81
N PRO A 731 17.32 -6.68 22.93
CA PRO A 731 18.37 -7.69 23.12
C PRO A 731 18.13 -8.65 24.28
N LYS A 732 17.48 -8.17 25.35
CA LYS A 732 17.14 -8.97 26.54
C LYS A 732 16.07 -10.04 26.27
N TRP A 733 15.14 -9.79 25.35
CA TRP A 733 13.94 -10.61 25.14
C TRP A 733 13.93 -11.31 23.77
N LYS A 734 15.02 -11.16 23.00
CA LYS A 734 15.22 -11.79 21.70
C LYS A 734 15.31 -13.31 21.83
N PRO A 735 14.41 -14.09 21.19
CA PRO A 735 14.44 -15.54 21.28
C PRO A 735 15.67 -16.13 20.56
N SER A 736 16.16 -17.28 21.06
CA SER A 736 17.28 -18.00 20.45
C SER A 736 16.83 -18.90 19.29
N VAL A 737 17.77 -19.32 18.44
CA VAL A 737 17.47 -20.24 17.32
C VAL A 737 16.92 -21.59 17.82
N SER A 738 17.39 -22.09 18.96
CA SER A 738 16.88 -23.32 19.58
C SER A 738 15.42 -23.18 20.01
N TRP A 739 14.99 -21.98 20.44
CA TRP A 739 13.59 -21.70 20.73
C TRP A 739 12.74 -21.82 19.46
N PHE A 740 13.18 -21.25 18.32
CA PHE A 740 12.46 -21.34 17.05
C PHE A 740 12.38 -22.76 16.48
N LYS A 741 13.41 -23.59 16.71
CA LYS A 741 13.47 -24.98 16.23
C LYS A 741 12.80 -26.00 17.17
N ASN A 742 12.29 -25.58 18.32
CA ASN A 742 11.61 -26.47 19.25
C ASN A 742 10.16 -26.78 18.78
N ALA A 743 10.05 -27.63 17.77
CA ALA A 743 8.79 -27.98 17.13
C ALA A 743 7.81 -28.72 18.05
N GLU A 744 8.32 -29.57 18.95
CA GLU A 744 7.52 -30.38 19.87
C GLU A 744 6.80 -29.50 20.90
N SER A 745 7.54 -28.57 21.52
CA SER A 745 6.94 -27.55 22.38
C SER A 745 5.92 -26.73 21.60
N ARG A 746 6.34 -26.13 20.47
CA ARG A 746 5.49 -25.26 19.65
C ARG A 746 4.19 -25.95 19.23
N LEU A 747 4.24 -27.21 18.80
CA LEU A 747 3.04 -27.94 18.40
C LEU A 747 2.13 -28.25 19.59
N ASN A 748 2.69 -28.64 20.74
CA ASN A 748 1.90 -28.82 21.96
C ASN A 748 1.18 -27.53 22.36
N GLN A 749 1.89 -26.39 22.40
CA GLN A 749 1.31 -25.09 22.72
C GLN A 749 0.26 -24.64 21.70
N ASN A 750 0.48 -24.90 20.42
CA ASN A 750 -0.49 -24.54 19.39
C ASN A 750 -1.73 -25.44 19.46
N LEU A 751 -1.57 -26.76 19.56
CA LEU A 751 -2.71 -27.68 19.68
C LEU A 751 -3.50 -27.43 20.96
N SER A 752 -2.86 -27.42 22.13
CA SER A 752 -3.58 -27.24 23.39
C SER A 752 -4.04 -25.80 23.59
N GLY A 753 -3.14 -24.81 23.46
CA GLY A 753 -3.42 -23.40 23.72
C GLY A 753 -4.17 -22.74 22.57
N LEU A 754 -3.53 -22.61 21.41
CA LEU A 754 -4.10 -21.86 20.28
C LEU A 754 -5.38 -22.50 19.73
N PHE A 755 -5.44 -23.82 19.55
CA PHE A 755 -6.64 -24.50 19.03
C PHE A 755 -7.58 -24.94 20.15
N GLY A 756 -7.08 -25.69 21.14
CA GLY A 756 -7.90 -26.28 22.21
C GLY A 756 -8.54 -25.25 23.12
N VAL A 757 -7.76 -24.41 23.79
CA VAL A 757 -8.26 -23.38 24.71
C VAL A 757 -9.10 -22.35 23.97
N SER A 758 -8.69 -21.90 22.77
CA SER A 758 -9.52 -20.96 21.99
C SER A 758 -10.86 -21.56 21.57
N SER A 759 -10.90 -22.83 21.14
CA SER A 759 -12.17 -23.50 20.81
C SER A 759 -13.04 -23.72 22.05
N LEU A 760 -12.43 -24.03 23.21
CA LEU A 760 -13.15 -24.14 24.48
C LEU A 760 -13.73 -22.79 24.93
N ALA A 761 -12.94 -21.72 24.82
CA ALA A 761 -13.39 -20.36 25.11
C ALA A 761 -14.51 -19.93 24.14
N TRP A 762 -14.44 -20.35 22.88
CA TRP A 762 -15.50 -20.11 21.90
C TRP A 762 -16.78 -20.88 22.23
N THR A 763 -16.70 -22.14 22.69
CA THR A 763 -17.87 -22.82 23.29
C THR A 763 -18.43 -22.01 24.45
N GLY A 764 -17.58 -21.51 25.34
CA GLY A 764 -18.00 -20.65 26.45
C GLY A 764 -18.77 -19.43 25.95
N HIS A 765 -18.27 -18.75 24.94
CA HIS A 765 -18.97 -17.62 24.31
C HIS A 765 -20.32 -18.04 23.70
N LEU A 766 -20.37 -19.14 22.94
CA LEU A 766 -21.61 -19.61 22.33
C LEU A 766 -22.66 -19.96 23.40
N VAL A 767 -22.28 -20.73 24.42
CA VAL A 767 -23.17 -21.19 25.50
C VAL A 767 -23.67 -20.04 26.37
N HIS A 768 -22.82 -19.08 26.70
CA HIS A 768 -23.17 -18.03 27.66
C HIS A 768 -23.67 -16.73 27.02
N VAL A 769 -23.41 -16.48 25.73
CA VAL A 769 -23.77 -15.22 25.07
C VAL A 769 -24.63 -15.47 23.83
N ALA A 770 -24.18 -16.30 22.90
CA ALA A 770 -24.85 -16.45 21.61
C ALA A 770 -26.18 -17.22 21.72
N ILE A 771 -26.24 -18.34 22.45
CA ILE A 771 -27.46 -19.13 22.66
C ILE A 771 -28.53 -18.32 23.42
N PRO A 772 -28.21 -17.65 24.56
CA PRO A 772 -29.15 -16.72 25.19
C PRO A 772 -29.61 -15.61 24.23
N GLY A 773 -28.68 -15.01 23.48
CA GLY A 773 -28.99 -14.00 22.48
C GLY A 773 -29.91 -14.50 21.36
N SER A 774 -29.81 -15.77 20.95
CA SER A 774 -30.74 -16.38 19.99
C SER A 774 -32.11 -16.68 20.58
N ARG A 775 -32.26 -16.64 21.91
CA ARG A 775 -33.52 -16.86 22.65
C ARG A 775 -34.12 -15.56 23.20
N GLY A 776 -33.60 -14.41 22.77
CA GLY A 776 -34.08 -13.09 23.20
C GLY A 776 -33.60 -12.65 24.58
N GLU A 777 -32.61 -13.34 25.16
CA GLU A 777 -31.99 -12.95 26.43
C GLU A 777 -30.74 -12.10 26.18
N TYR A 778 -30.64 -10.96 26.86
CA TYR A 778 -29.51 -10.04 26.72
C TYR A 778 -28.45 -10.31 27.80
N VAL A 779 -27.34 -10.94 27.42
CA VAL A 779 -26.23 -11.29 28.31
C VAL A 779 -24.95 -10.55 27.88
N ARG A 780 -24.42 -9.70 28.76
CA ARG A 780 -23.20 -8.89 28.57
C ARG A 780 -22.38 -8.82 29.85
N TRP A 781 -21.24 -8.13 29.80
CA TRP A 781 -20.30 -8.02 30.91
C TRP A 781 -20.91 -7.56 32.24
N ASN A 782 -22.01 -6.80 32.21
CA ASN A 782 -22.71 -6.31 33.40
C ASN A 782 -23.57 -7.37 34.12
N ASN A 783 -24.01 -8.44 33.44
CA ASN A 783 -24.91 -9.46 34.01
C ASN A 783 -24.49 -10.91 33.70
N PHE A 784 -23.37 -11.13 33.00
CA PHE A 784 -22.87 -12.44 32.59
C PHE A 784 -22.65 -13.41 33.76
N LEU A 785 -22.31 -12.90 34.95
CA LEU A 785 -22.07 -13.72 36.14
C LEU A 785 -23.37 -14.11 36.87
N ASP A 786 -24.47 -13.42 36.60
CA ASP A 786 -25.75 -13.62 37.28
C ASP A 786 -26.72 -14.51 36.48
N VAL A 787 -26.54 -14.59 35.16
CA VAL A 787 -27.38 -15.40 34.26
C VAL A 787 -26.76 -16.77 34.07
N LEU A 788 -27.49 -17.82 34.50
CA LEU A 788 -27.07 -19.20 34.28
C LEU A 788 -27.32 -19.60 32.81
N PRO A 789 -26.32 -20.17 32.10
CA PRO A 789 -26.51 -20.62 30.71
C PRO A 789 -27.48 -21.80 30.60
N HIS A 790 -27.64 -22.57 31.68
CA HIS A 790 -28.59 -23.68 31.77
C HIS A 790 -29.28 -23.66 33.14
N PRO A 791 -30.59 -23.96 33.25
CA PRO A 791 -31.33 -23.86 34.52
C PRO A 791 -30.74 -24.67 35.69
N GLN A 792 -30.06 -25.78 35.40
CA GLN A 792 -29.42 -26.63 36.41
C GLN A 792 -27.94 -26.28 36.67
N GLY A 793 -27.43 -25.19 36.09
CA GLY A 793 -26.05 -24.74 36.22
C GLY A 793 -25.03 -25.82 35.87
N LEU A 794 -23.92 -25.86 36.60
CA LEU A 794 -22.84 -26.85 36.44
C LEU A 794 -23.08 -28.17 37.20
N GLY A 795 -24.20 -28.33 37.90
CA GLY A 795 -24.51 -29.56 38.66
C GLY A 795 -24.46 -30.84 37.82
N PRO A 796 -25.12 -30.89 36.64
CA PRO A 796 -25.05 -32.04 35.73
C PRO A 796 -23.63 -32.36 35.23
N LEU A 797 -22.77 -31.34 35.06
CA LEU A 797 -21.38 -31.53 34.65
C LEU A 797 -20.61 -32.36 35.70
N PHE A 798 -20.67 -31.96 36.98
CA PHE A 798 -19.93 -32.61 38.07
C PHE A 798 -20.50 -33.97 38.48
N THR A 799 -21.78 -34.21 38.23
CA THR A 799 -22.44 -35.50 38.51
C THR A 799 -22.35 -36.50 37.35
N GLY A 800 -21.80 -36.09 36.20
CA GLY A 800 -21.66 -36.93 35.00
C GLY A 800 -22.96 -37.12 34.20
N GLN A 801 -24.03 -36.39 34.54
CA GLN A 801 -25.33 -36.46 33.86
C GLN A 801 -25.40 -35.47 32.68
N TRP A 802 -24.43 -35.53 31.77
CA TRP A 802 -24.26 -34.53 30.70
C TRP A 802 -25.40 -34.52 29.67
N ASN A 803 -26.15 -35.62 29.56
CA ASN A 803 -27.31 -35.70 28.67
C ASN A 803 -28.40 -34.66 28.99
N LEU A 804 -28.45 -34.15 30.23
CA LEU A 804 -29.39 -33.11 30.63
C LEU A 804 -29.19 -31.80 29.85
N TYR A 805 -27.95 -31.49 29.45
CA TYR A 805 -27.65 -30.29 28.64
C TYR A 805 -28.16 -30.36 27.19
N ALA A 806 -28.58 -31.53 26.73
CA ALA A 806 -29.13 -31.75 25.39
C ALA A 806 -30.66 -31.84 25.37
N GLN A 807 -31.32 -31.82 26.53
CA GLN A 807 -32.77 -31.97 26.63
C GLN A 807 -33.48 -30.65 26.33
N ASN A 808 -34.66 -30.75 25.70
CA ASN A 808 -35.48 -29.61 25.30
C ASN A 808 -34.72 -28.64 24.36
N PRO A 809 -34.35 -29.08 23.15
CA PRO A 809 -33.75 -28.22 22.12
C PRO A 809 -34.74 -27.16 21.65
N ASP A 810 -34.25 -26.16 20.92
CA ASP A 810 -35.11 -25.19 20.24
C ASP A 810 -36.07 -25.91 19.28
N SER A 811 -37.34 -25.53 19.32
CA SER A 811 -38.40 -26.17 18.53
C SER A 811 -38.32 -25.82 17.04
N SER A 812 -39.01 -26.57 16.18
CA SER A 812 -39.09 -26.23 14.76
C SER A 812 -39.81 -24.90 14.47
N SER A 813 -40.59 -24.38 15.43
CA SER A 813 -41.24 -23.08 15.38
C SER A 813 -40.50 -21.99 16.15
N HIS A 814 -39.25 -22.24 16.55
CA HIS A 814 -38.42 -21.24 17.22
C HIS A 814 -38.19 -20.04 16.30
N LEU A 815 -38.34 -18.83 16.85
CA LEU A 815 -38.01 -17.59 16.17
C LEU A 815 -36.70 -17.04 16.74
N PHE A 816 -35.65 -17.10 15.92
CA PHE A 816 -34.30 -16.72 16.28
C PHE A 816 -34.23 -15.25 16.72
N GLY A 817 -33.66 -15.02 17.91
CA GLY A 817 -33.61 -13.72 18.58
C GLY A 817 -34.75 -13.49 19.58
N THR A 818 -35.65 -14.45 19.78
CA THR A 818 -36.81 -14.32 20.68
C THR A 818 -36.99 -15.56 21.56
N SER A 819 -37.77 -15.47 22.63
CA SER A 819 -38.08 -16.62 23.49
C SER A 819 -39.18 -17.52 22.93
N GLN A 820 -39.79 -17.16 21.80
CA GLN A 820 -40.88 -17.92 21.21
C GLN A 820 -40.36 -19.22 20.59
N GLY A 821 -40.81 -20.36 21.15
CA GLY A 821 -40.39 -21.69 20.70
C GLY A 821 -38.95 -22.05 21.10
N ALA A 822 -38.31 -21.25 21.96
CA ALA A 822 -36.97 -21.48 22.48
C ALA A 822 -36.95 -22.65 23.47
N GLY A 823 -35.90 -23.47 23.38
CA GLY A 823 -35.62 -24.55 24.30
C GLY A 823 -34.75 -24.12 25.48
N THR A 824 -34.25 -25.10 26.22
CA THR A 824 -33.27 -24.90 27.31
C THR A 824 -31.94 -25.60 27.06
N ALA A 825 -31.84 -26.47 26.06
CA ALA A 825 -30.60 -27.17 25.73
C ALA A 825 -29.47 -26.19 25.39
N ILE A 826 -28.24 -26.53 25.76
CA ILE A 826 -27.05 -25.74 25.40
C ILE A 826 -26.05 -26.53 24.54
N LEU A 827 -26.17 -27.86 24.50
CA LEU A 827 -25.30 -28.74 23.74
C LEU A 827 -26.15 -29.84 23.10
N THR A 828 -26.34 -29.81 21.79
CA THR A 828 -27.19 -30.76 21.08
C THR A 828 -26.41 -31.52 20.00
N LEU A 829 -27.08 -32.48 19.34
CA LEU A 829 -26.54 -33.16 18.15
C LEU A 829 -27.68 -33.42 17.15
N LEU A 830 -28.45 -32.37 16.83
CA LEU A 830 -29.69 -32.46 16.06
C LEU A 830 -29.44 -32.80 14.59
N GLY A 831 -28.39 -32.21 14.00
CA GLY A 831 -28.14 -32.28 12.57
C GLY A 831 -29.14 -31.47 11.74
N GLY A 832 -28.77 -31.19 10.49
CA GLY A 832 -29.58 -30.36 9.58
C GLY A 832 -29.55 -28.88 9.94
N PHE A 833 -30.63 -28.16 9.60
CA PHE A 833 -30.71 -26.70 9.73
C PHE A 833 -31.88 -26.26 10.61
N HIS A 834 -31.70 -25.13 11.29
CA HIS A 834 -32.76 -24.40 11.95
C HIS A 834 -33.80 -23.92 10.91
N PRO A 835 -35.09 -24.28 11.02
CA PRO A 835 -36.06 -24.07 9.94
C PRO A 835 -36.24 -22.62 9.50
N GLN A 836 -36.24 -21.66 10.42
CA GLN A 836 -36.37 -20.24 10.08
C GLN A 836 -35.12 -19.68 9.39
N THR A 837 -33.94 -19.88 10.00
CA THR A 837 -32.70 -19.22 9.57
C THR A 837 -31.96 -19.97 8.47
N GLN A 838 -32.34 -21.22 8.19
CA GLN A 838 -31.66 -22.13 7.24
C GLN A 838 -30.15 -22.24 7.51
N SER A 839 -29.77 -22.23 8.78
CA SER A 839 -28.38 -22.35 9.25
C SER A 839 -28.22 -23.48 10.26
N LEU A 840 -26.98 -23.88 10.54
CA LEU A 840 -26.66 -24.88 11.55
C LEU A 840 -27.19 -24.47 12.93
N TRP A 841 -27.61 -25.45 13.72
CA TRP A 841 -28.07 -25.21 15.09
C TRP A 841 -26.92 -24.65 15.95
N LEU A 842 -27.20 -23.57 16.67
CA LEU A 842 -26.21 -22.88 17.50
C LEU A 842 -25.69 -23.77 18.64
N THR A 843 -26.57 -24.59 19.21
CA THR A 843 -26.26 -25.64 20.20
C THR A 843 -25.42 -26.79 19.62
N ASP A 844 -25.57 -27.13 18.34
CA ASP A 844 -24.71 -28.11 17.66
C ASP A 844 -23.32 -27.51 17.42
N MET A 845 -23.23 -26.22 17.03
CA MET A 845 -21.94 -25.51 16.89
C MET A 845 -21.21 -25.40 18.24
N ALA A 846 -21.92 -25.10 19.32
CA ALA A 846 -21.35 -25.06 20.67
C ALA A 846 -20.78 -26.43 21.08
N HIS A 847 -21.52 -27.51 20.82
CA HIS A 847 -21.07 -28.87 21.09
C HIS A 847 -19.91 -29.28 20.18
N HIS A 848 -19.92 -28.92 18.91
CA HIS A 848 -18.80 -29.14 17.99
C HIS A 848 -17.51 -28.54 18.53
N HIS A 849 -17.53 -27.26 18.89
CA HIS A 849 -16.36 -26.57 19.44
C HIS A 849 -15.88 -27.16 20.76
N LEU A 850 -16.80 -27.68 21.60
CA LEU A 850 -16.45 -28.33 22.86
C LEU A 850 -15.74 -29.65 22.60
N ALA A 851 -16.29 -30.46 21.69
CA ALA A 851 -15.77 -31.77 21.34
C ALA A 851 -14.35 -31.66 20.74
N ILE A 852 -14.16 -30.77 19.77
CA ILE A 852 -12.82 -30.58 19.16
C ILE A 852 -11.85 -29.91 20.13
N ALA A 853 -12.32 -29.06 21.06
CA ALA A 853 -11.46 -28.49 22.10
C ALA A 853 -10.84 -29.59 22.97
N PHE A 854 -11.63 -30.56 23.42
CA PHE A 854 -11.11 -31.70 24.18
C PHE A 854 -10.11 -32.52 23.37
N ILE A 855 -10.39 -32.77 22.08
CA ILE A 855 -9.46 -33.48 21.19
C ILE A 855 -8.11 -32.74 21.11
N PHE A 856 -8.14 -31.42 20.88
CA PHE A 856 -6.94 -30.61 20.75
C PHE A 856 -6.18 -30.40 22.06
N LEU A 857 -6.88 -30.27 23.18
CA LEU A 857 -6.28 -30.21 24.51
C LEU A 857 -5.50 -31.51 24.79
N VAL A 858 -6.10 -32.68 24.54
CA VAL A 858 -5.41 -33.96 24.73
C VAL A 858 -4.25 -34.11 23.73
N ALA A 859 -4.47 -33.78 22.46
CA ALA A 859 -3.43 -33.86 21.43
C ALA A 859 -2.24 -32.94 21.72
N GLY A 860 -2.46 -31.77 22.32
CA GLY A 860 -1.40 -30.86 22.73
C GLY A 860 -0.58 -31.30 23.95
N HIS A 861 -0.89 -32.46 24.55
CA HIS A 861 -0.08 -33.12 25.59
C HIS A 861 0.66 -34.36 25.07
N MET A 862 0.70 -34.55 23.74
CA MET A 862 1.27 -35.75 23.12
C MET A 862 2.81 -35.72 23.02
N TYR A 863 3.40 -34.57 22.69
CA TYR A 863 4.83 -34.49 22.40
C TYR A 863 5.66 -34.18 23.65
N ARG A 864 6.89 -34.70 23.71
CA ARG A 864 7.76 -34.56 24.88
C ARG A 864 8.27 -33.13 25.01
N THR A 865 8.19 -32.58 26.22
CA THR A 865 8.76 -31.28 26.59
C THR A 865 9.73 -31.45 27.77
N ASN A 866 10.14 -30.35 28.41
CA ASN A 866 10.97 -30.36 29.62
C ASN A 866 10.29 -31.03 30.83
N PHE A 867 9.00 -31.36 30.76
CA PHE A 867 8.30 -32.17 31.77
C PHE A 867 8.61 -33.68 31.72
N GLY A 868 9.40 -34.13 30.73
CA GLY A 868 10.04 -35.45 30.74
C GLY A 868 9.24 -36.63 30.16
N ILE A 869 7.93 -36.48 29.91
CA ILE A 869 7.07 -37.49 29.29
C ILE A 869 6.50 -37.01 27.95
N GLY A 870 6.13 -37.94 27.06
CA GLY A 870 5.59 -37.67 25.71
C GLY A 870 6.41 -38.28 24.59
N HIS A 871 6.07 -37.98 23.34
CA HIS A 871 6.74 -38.50 22.14
C HIS A 871 7.74 -37.52 21.53
N SER A 872 8.87 -38.04 21.02
CA SER A 872 9.70 -37.25 20.08
C SER A 872 9.20 -37.44 18.65
N MET A 873 9.01 -36.33 17.92
CA MET A 873 8.61 -36.38 16.52
C MET A 873 9.66 -37.04 15.64
N LYS A 874 10.94 -36.86 15.98
CA LYS A 874 12.05 -37.47 15.26
C LYS A 874 12.00 -38.99 15.37
N ASP A 875 11.91 -39.52 16.59
CA ASP A 875 11.83 -40.97 16.84
C ASP A 875 10.61 -41.60 16.15
N LEU A 876 9.46 -40.92 16.19
CA LEU A 876 8.23 -41.37 15.51
C LEU A 876 8.42 -41.48 13.99
N LEU A 877 8.99 -40.46 13.36
CA LEU A 877 9.26 -40.46 11.92
C LEU A 877 10.31 -41.52 11.54
N GLU A 878 11.36 -41.69 12.33
CA GLU A 878 12.41 -42.69 12.06
C GLU A 878 11.93 -44.14 12.22
N ALA A 879 11.01 -44.39 13.14
CA ALA A 879 10.38 -45.69 13.34
C ALA A 879 9.32 -46.02 12.28
N HIS A 880 8.76 -45.02 11.60
CA HIS A 880 7.70 -45.20 10.61
C HIS A 880 8.25 -45.66 9.25
N ILE A 881 8.49 -46.96 9.11
CA ILE A 881 8.98 -47.61 7.89
C ILE A 881 7.83 -48.40 7.24
N PRO A 882 7.56 -48.20 5.94
CA PRO A 882 6.46 -48.88 5.26
C PRO A 882 6.72 -50.39 5.16
N PRO A 883 5.73 -51.25 5.48
CA PRO A 883 5.90 -52.70 5.57
C PRO A 883 6.25 -53.36 4.23
N GLY A 884 5.96 -52.71 3.11
CA GLY A 884 6.23 -53.24 1.76
C GLY A 884 7.60 -52.91 1.18
N GLY A 885 8.45 -52.13 1.84
CA GLY A 885 9.81 -51.77 1.38
C GLY A 885 9.92 -50.93 0.09
N ARG A 886 8.81 -50.68 -0.62
CA ARG A 886 8.77 -49.99 -1.93
C ARG A 886 9.04 -48.48 -1.89
N LEU A 887 9.14 -47.88 -0.70
CA LEU A 887 9.39 -46.44 -0.49
C LEU A 887 10.77 -46.18 0.12
N GLY A 888 11.73 -47.09 -0.11
CA GLY A 888 13.09 -46.99 0.41
C GLY A 888 13.15 -46.98 1.94
N ARG A 889 13.98 -46.10 2.51
CA ARG A 889 14.15 -45.85 3.95
C ARG A 889 12.97 -45.12 4.60
N GLY A 890 11.88 -44.84 3.87
CA GLY A 890 10.68 -44.22 4.43
C GLY A 890 10.90 -42.78 4.88
N HIS A 891 10.48 -42.45 6.11
CA HIS A 891 10.51 -41.08 6.66
C HIS A 891 11.83 -40.70 7.38
N LYS A 892 12.87 -41.52 7.29
CA LYS A 892 14.17 -41.21 7.92
C LYS A 892 14.76 -39.90 7.41
N GLY A 893 15.28 -39.09 8.34
CA GLY A 893 15.86 -37.77 8.07
C GLY A 893 14.84 -36.64 7.83
N LEU A 894 13.55 -36.96 7.72
CA LEU A 894 12.50 -36.00 7.32
C LEU A 894 12.22 -34.96 8.41
N TYR A 895 12.34 -35.31 9.70
CA TYR A 895 12.20 -34.34 10.80
C TYR A 895 13.18 -33.18 10.64
N ASP A 896 14.46 -33.50 10.44
CA ASP A 896 15.51 -32.50 10.28
C ASP A 896 15.34 -31.74 8.95
N THR A 897 14.90 -32.40 7.87
CA THR A 897 14.58 -31.75 6.59
C THR A 897 13.46 -30.70 6.75
N ILE A 898 12.37 -31.04 7.46
CA ILE A 898 11.28 -30.11 7.75
C ILE A 898 11.74 -28.99 8.68
N ASN A 899 12.38 -29.33 9.81
CA ASN A 899 12.69 -28.36 10.85
C ASN A 899 13.81 -27.38 10.45
N ASN A 900 14.68 -27.77 9.51
CA ASN A 900 15.74 -26.90 9.01
C ASN A 900 15.32 -26.03 7.81
N SER A 901 14.34 -26.45 7.00
CA SER A 901 13.87 -25.68 5.84
C SER A 901 12.58 -24.91 6.14
N ILE A 902 12.68 -23.58 6.12
CA ILE A 902 11.50 -22.70 6.22
C ILE A 902 10.66 -22.79 4.94
N HIS A 903 11.27 -22.97 3.77
CA HIS A 903 10.53 -23.11 2.51
C HIS A 903 9.71 -24.41 2.48
N PHE A 904 10.22 -25.50 3.04
CA PHE A 904 9.44 -26.73 3.17
C PHE A 904 8.28 -26.58 4.16
N GLN A 905 8.52 -25.95 5.32
CA GLN A 905 7.46 -25.63 6.28
C GLN A 905 6.39 -24.74 5.68
N LEU A 906 6.78 -23.66 4.98
CA LEU A 906 5.85 -22.73 4.35
C LEU A 906 5.09 -23.39 3.21
N GLY A 907 5.74 -24.20 2.36
CA GLY A 907 5.08 -24.98 1.32
C GLY A 907 4.00 -25.92 1.87
N LEU A 908 4.32 -26.68 2.94
CA LEU A 908 3.36 -27.56 3.61
C LEU A 908 2.22 -26.79 4.30
N ALA A 909 2.53 -25.68 4.95
CA ALA A 909 1.55 -24.83 5.62
C ALA A 909 0.58 -24.20 4.61
N LEU A 910 1.10 -23.68 3.48
CA LEU A 910 0.27 -23.15 2.40
C LEU A 910 -0.56 -24.26 1.75
N ALA A 911 -0.01 -25.44 1.49
CA ALA A 911 -0.80 -26.55 0.93
C ALA A 911 -1.97 -26.93 1.86
N SER A 912 -1.70 -27.01 3.16
CA SER A 912 -2.72 -27.30 4.16
C SER A 912 -3.76 -26.17 4.23
N LEU A 913 -3.31 -24.92 4.30
CA LEU A 913 -4.19 -23.75 4.39
C LEU A 913 -5.05 -23.60 3.13
N GLY A 914 -4.49 -23.78 1.93
CA GLY A 914 -5.23 -23.69 0.67
C GLY A 914 -6.34 -24.73 0.55
N VAL A 915 -6.08 -25.96 1.00
CA VAL A 915 -7.13 -27.00 1.11
C VAL A 915 -8.21 -26.58 2.10
N ILE A 916 -7.82 -26.10 3.29
CA ILE A 916 -8.79 -25.65 4.31
C ILE A 916 -9.59 -24.43 3.82
N THR A 917 -8.98 -23.46 3.14
CA THR A 917 -9.67 -22.31 2.58
C THR A 917 -10.69 -22.73 1.51
N SER A 918 -10.35 -23.71 0.66
CA SER A 918 -11.32 -24.25 -0.30
C SER A 918 -12.43 -25.03 0.40
N LEU A 919 -12.10 -25.80 1.45
CA LEU A 919 -13.07 -26.51 2.28
C LEU A 919 -14.06 -25.54 2.94
N VAL A 920 -13.57 -24.39 3.44
CA VAL A 920 -14.41 -23.30 3.97
C VAL A 920 -15.41 -22.84 2.90
N ALA A 921 -14.98 -22.61 1.67
CA ALA A 921 -15.89 -22.23 0.58
C ALA A 921 -16.97 -23.30 0.34
N GLN A 922 -16.57 -24.58 0.19
CA GLN A 922 -17.49 -25.68 -0.10
C GLN A 922 -18.48 -25.94 1.04
N HIS A 923 -18.03 -25.84 2.29
CA HIS A 923 -18.88 -26.10 3.44
C HIS A 923 -19.76 -24.92 3.81
N MET A 924 -19.29 -23.67 3.72
CA MET A 924 -20.11 -22.51 4.09
C MET A 924 -21.35 -22.33 3.21
N TYR A 925 -21.30 -22.72 1.93
CA TYR A 925 -22.48 -22.63 1.07
C TYR A 925 -23.46 -23.80 1.26
N SER A 926 -22.92 -25.01 1.50
CA SER A 926 -23.74 -26.25 1.62
C SER A 926 -24.23 -26.51 3.03
N LEU A 927 -23.50 -26.05 4.05
CA LEU A 927 -23.81 -26.12 5.48
C LEU A 927 -23.69 -24.71 6.09
N PRO A 928 -24.65 -23.81 5.82
CA PRO A 928 -24.57 -22.41 6.25
C PRO A 928 -24.50 -22.31 7.78
N ALA A 929 -23.44 -21.74 8.33
CA ALA A 929 -23.24 -21.63 9.78
C ALA A 929 -23.88 -20.38 10.40
N TYR A 930 -24.24 -19.39 9.58
CA TYR A 930 -24.71 -18.09 10.06
C TYR A 930 -26.20 -17.90 9.74
N ALA A 931 -26.94 -17.38 10.70
CA ALA A 931 -28.36 -17.12 10.58
C ALA A 931 -28.65 -16.23 9.35
N PHE A 932 -29.59 -16.66 8.53
CA PHE A 932 -30.08 -15.96 7.34
C PHE A 932 -29.10 -15.83 6.16
N ILE A 933 -27.90 -16.40 6.24
CA ILE A 933 -26.91 -16.28 5.15
C ILE A 933 -27.30 -17.10 3.90
N ALA A 934 -28.06 -18.18 4.07
CA ALA A 934 -28.56 -19.00 2.97
C ALA A 934 -29.59 -18.26 2.10
N GLN A 935 -30.28 -17.27 2.68
CA GLN A 935 -31.25 -16.42 1.99
C GLN A 935 -30.60 -15.16 1.40
N ASP A 936 -29.36 -14.82 1.77
CA ASP A 936 -28.59 -13.72 1.19
C ASP A 936 -27.69 -14.24 0.06
N PHE A 937 -28.29 -14.41 -1.11
CA PHE A 937 -27.69 -15.03 -2.29
C PHE A 937 -26.40 -14.34 -2.76
N THR A 938 -26.36 -13.00 -2.76
CA THR A 938 -25.17 -12.26 -3.21
C THR A 938 -24.02 -12.41 -2.23
N THR A 939 -24.29 -12.36 -0.93
CA THR A 939 -23.27 -12.62 0.11
C THR A 939 -22.73 -14.04 0.01
N GLN A 940 -23.58 -15.05 -0.19
CA GLN A 940 -23.16 -16.44 -0.36
C GLN A 940 -22.26 -16.60 -1.62
N ALA A 941 -22.63 -15.97 -2.73
CA ALA A 941 -21.84 -15.97 -3.96
C ALA A 941 -20.48 -15.29 -3.81
N ALA A 942 -20.45 -14.14 -3.13
CA ALA A 942 -19.22 -13.40 -2.84
C ALA A 942 -18.27 -14.22 -1.97
N LEU A 943 -18.77 -14.83 -0.89
CA LEU A 943 -17.96 -15.63 0.03
C LEU A 943 -17.39 -16.90 -0.61
N TYR A 944 -18.18 -17.62 -1.40
CA TYR A 944 -17.69 -18.81 -2.11
C TYR A 944 -16.59 -18.43 -3.10
N THR A 945 -16.84 -17.42 -3.93
CA THR A 945 -15.88 -16.94 -4.95
C THR A 945 -14.59 -16.44 -4.30
N HIS A 946 -14.71 -15.62 -3.26
CA HIS A 946 -13.58 -15.07 -2.51
C HIS A 946 -12.66 -16.16 -1.97
N HIS A 947 -13.20 -17.13 -1.23
CA HIS A 947 -12.41 -18.19 -0.62
C HIS A 947 -11.82 -19.15 -1.66
N GLN A 948 -12.51 -19.42 -2.78
CA GLN A 948 -11.97 -20.26 -3.85
C GLN A 948 -10.78 -19.61 -4.57
N TYR A 949 -10.83 -18.30 -4.85
CA TYR A 949 -9.68 -17.60 -5.44
C TYR A 949 -8.50 -17.53 -4.48
N ILE A 950 -8.73 -17.20 -3.20
CA ILE A 950 -7.67 -17.20 -2.18
C ILE A 950 -7.04 -18.59 -2.06
N ALA A 951 -7.86 -19.65 -2.00
CA ALA A 951 -7.38 -21.02 -1.97
C ALA A 951 -6.49 -21.34 -3.19
N GLY A 952 -6.89 -20.93 -4.39
CA GLY A 952 -6.11 -21.11 -5.61
C GLY A 952 -4.73 -20.44 -5.53
N PHE A 953 -4.64 -19.19 -5.07
CA PHE A 953 -3.38 -18.49 -4.88
C PHE A 953 -2.49 -19.10 -3.78
N ILE A 954 -3.09 -19.50 -2.66
CA ILE A 954 -2.36 -20.17 -1.57
C ILE A 954 -1.80 -21.52 -2.06
N MET A 955 -2.60 -22.29 -2.80
CA MET A 955 -2.18 -23.58 -3.34
C MET A 955 -1.05 -23.47 -4.37
N THR A 956 -1.10 -22.49 -5.29
CA THR A 956 0.02 -22.29 -6.23
C THR A 956 1.29 -21.84 -5.50
N GLY A 957 1.17 -20.98 -4.49
CA GLY A 957 2.26 -20.59 -3.60
C GLY A 957 2.88 -21.78 -2.85
N ALA A 958 2.07 -22.76 -2.43
CA ALA A 958 2.56 -23.97 -1.77
C ALA A 958 3.57 -24.74 -2.64
N PHE A 959 3.24 -24.95 -3.91
CA PHE A 959 4.12 -25.65 -4.85
C PHE A 959 5.32 -24.79 -5.27
N ALA A 960 5.17 -23.46 -5.33
CA ALA A 960 6.30 -22.56 -5.54
C ALA A 960 7.33 -22.72 -4.41
N HIS A 961 6.91 -22.68 -3.15
CA HIS A 961 7.78 -22.90 -2.00
C HIS A 961 8.34 -24.32 -1.93
N GLY A 962 7.59 -25.33 -2.39
CA GLY A 962 8.10 -26.70 -2.57
C GLY A 962 9.21 -26.80 -3.62
N ALA A 963 9.07 -26.11 -4.76
CA ALA A 963 10.12 -26.03 -5.79
C ALA A 963 11.36 -25.28 -5.28
N ILE A 964 11.15 -24.17 -4.57
CA ILE A 964 12.21 -23.41 -3.91
C ILE A 964 12.94 -24.31 -2.91
N PHE A 965 12.24 -25.10 -2.08
CA PHE A 965 12.86 -26.10 -1.19
C PHE A 965 13.76 -27.08 -1.97
N PHE A 966 13.28 -27.66 -3.07
CA PHE A 966 14.05 -28.63 -3.85
C PHE A 966 15.33 -28.03 -4.45
N ILE A 967 15.33 -26.72 -4.70
CA ILE A 967 16.51 -26.00 -5.17
C ILE A 967 17.42 -25.68 -3.98
N ARG A 968 16.93 -24.89 -3.02
CA ARG A 968 17.67 -24.25 -1.93
C ARG A 968 18.13 -25.23 -0.84
N ASP A 969 17.18 -25.97 -0.26
CA ASP A 969 17.33 -26.56 1.07
C ASP A 969 17.38 -28.10 1.03
N TYR A 970 17.01 -28.72 -0.09
CA TYR A 970 17.03 -30.18 -0.23
C TYR A 970 18.46 -30.72 -0.29
N ASN A 971 18.83 -31.49 0.74
CA ASN A 971 20.09 -32.22 0.82
C ASN A 971 19.90 -33.68 0.38
N PRO A 972 20.47 -34.12 -0.77
CA PRO A 972 20.35 -35.50 -1.25
C PRO A 972 20.98 -36.55 -0.33
N GLU A 973 22.08 -36.24 0.37
CA GLU A 973 22.76 -37.18 1.26
C GLU A 973 21.92 -37.43 2.52
N GLN A 974 21.41 -36.37 3.14
CA GLN A 974 20.51 -36.49 4.29
C GLN A 974 19.23 -37.23 3.93
N ASN A 975 18.70 -37.01 2.72
CA ASN A 975 17.46 -37.59 2.24
C ASN A 975 17.68 -38.87 1.41
N GLU A 976 18.87 -39.46 1.43
CA GLU A 976 19.22 -40.61 0.58
C GLU A 976 18.21 -41.74 0.72
N ASP A 977 17.69 -42.26 -0.40
CA ASP A 977 16.73 -43.37 -0.41
C ASP A 977 15.48 -43.15 0.49
N ASN A 978 15.16 -41.93 0.91
CA ASN A 978 13.93 -41.66 1.66
C ASN A 978 12.77 -41.32 0.71
N VAL A 979 11.57 -41.06 1.25
CA VAL A 979 10.39 -40.76 0.43
C VAL A 979 10.56 -39.60 -0.55
N LEU A 980 11.33 -38.56 -0.20
CA LEU A 980 11.56 -37.40 -1.07
C LEU A 980 12.55 -37.75 -2.19
N ALA A 981 13.62 -38.47 -1.88
CA ALA A 981 14.55 -38.96 -2.90
C ALA A 981 13.85 -39.90 -3.87
N ARG A 982 13.02 -40.82 -3.36
CA ARG A 982 12.23 -41.71 -4.20
C ARG A 982 11.31 -40.95 -5.15
N MET A 983 10.60 -39.92 -4.67
CA MET A 983 9.77 -39.07 -5.54
C MET A 983 10.55 -38.48 -6.72
N LEU A 984 11.80 -38.05 -6.49
CA LEU A 984 12.67 -37.52 -7.55
C LEU A 984 13.14 -38.62 -8.51
N ASP A 985 13.43 -39.84 -8.04
CA ASP A 985 13.86 -40.97 -8.87
C ASP A 985 12.82 -41.34 -9.94
N HIS A 986 11.53 -41.26 -9.63
CA HIS A 986 10.43 -41.59 -10.55
C HIS A 986 9.66 -40.37 -11.08
N LYS A 987 10.28 -39.18 -11.05
CA LYS A 987 9.65 -37.92 -11.47
C LYS A 987 9.09 -37.94 -12.89
N GLU A 988 9.72 -38.65 -13.82
CA GLU A 988 9.24 -38.76 -15.20
C GLU A 988 7.91 -39.50 -15.29
N ALA A 989 7.72 -40.53 -14.46
CA ALA A 989 6.45 -41.25 -14.38
C ALA A 989 5.35 -40.34 -13.85
N ILE A 990 5.59 -39.58 -12.77
CA ILE A 990 4.61 -38.64 -12.20
C ILE A 990 4.17 -37.60 -13.24
N LYS A 991 5.13 -36.93 -13.88
CA LYS A 991 4.87 -35.91 -14.91
C LYS A 991 4.12 -36.50 -16.10
N SER A 992 4.53 -37.68 -16.58
CA SER A 992 3.90 -38.32 -17.74
C SER A 992 2.45 -38.76 -17.45
N HIS A 993 2.15 -39.26 -16.25
CA HIS A 993 0.77 -39.64 -15.89
C HIS A 993 -0.13 -38.41 -15.74
N LEU A 994 0.36 -37.33 -15.12
CA LEU A 994 -0.36 -36.06 -15.05
C LEU A 994 -0.60 -35.47 -16.45
N SER A 995 0.39 -35.53 -17.33
CA SER A 995 0.25 -35.10 -18.72
C SER A 995 -0.79 -35.93 -19.49
N TRP A 996 -0.77 -37.25 -19.34
CA TRP A 996 -1.77 -38.13 -19.94
C TRP A 996 -3.18 -37.80 -19.42
N ALA A 997 -3.35 -37.61 -18.11
CA ALA A 997 -4.63 -37.25 -17.52
C ALA A 997 -5.15 -35.91 -18.05
N SER A 998 -4.29 -34.88 -18.10
CA SER A 998 -4.63 -33.57 -18.69
C SER A 998 -5.04 -33.68 -20.16
N LEU A 999 -4.27 -34.41 -20.98
CA LEU A 999 -4.60 -34.59 -22.40
C LEU A 999 -5.89 -35.39 -22.60
N PHE A 1000 -6.07 -36.48 -21.86
CA PHE A 1000 -7.27 -37.30 -21.89
C PHE A 1000 -8.51 -36.45 -21.54
N LEU A 1001 -8.48 -35.73 -20.43
CA LEU A 1001 -9.59 -34.87 -20.01
C LEU A 1001 -9.81 -33.72 -21.00
N GLY A 1002 -8.76 -33.11 -21.53
CA GLY A 1002 -8.83 -32.00 -22.48
C GLY A 1002 -9.49 -32.40 -23.79
N PHE A 1003 -9.03 -33.49 -24.41
CA PHE A 1003 -9.59 -33.97 -25.68
C PHE A 1003 -11.05 -34.41 -25.54
N HIS A 1004 -11.39 -35.17 -24.49
CA HIS A 1004 -12.72 -35.72 -24.36
C HIS A 1004 -13.73 -34.69 -23.87
N THR A 1005 -13.39 -33.87 -22.87
CA THR A 1005 -14.31 -32.85 -22.36
C THR A 1005 -14.63 -31.81 -23.43
N LEU A 1006 -13.60 -31.26 -24.11
CA LEU A 1006 -13.81 -30.31 -25.19
C LEU A 1006 -14.53 -30.96 -26.39
N GLY A 1007 -14.15 -32.18 -26.75
CA GLY A 1007 -14.79 -32.92 -27.84
C GLY A 1007 -16.29 -33.14 -27.60
N LEU A 1008 -16.69 -33.49 -26.37
CA LEU A 1008 -18.09 -33.63 -25.99
C LEU A 1008 -18.84 -32.30 -26.04
N TYR A 1009 -18.26 -31.23 -25.49
CA TYR A 1009 -18.85 -29.89 -25.56
C TYR A 1009 -19.08 -29.43 -27.00
N VAL A 1010 -18.05 -29.55 -27.86
CA VAL A 1010 -18.12 -29.16 -29.27
C VAL A 1010 -19.10 -30.03 -30.05
N HIS A 1011 -19.13 -31.35 -29.80
CA HIS A 1011 -20.15 -32.23 -30.39
C HIS A 1011 -21.56 -31.74 -30.04
N ASN A 1012 -21.81 -31.42 -28.77
CA ASN A 1012 -23.12 -30.96 -28.31
C ASN A 1012 -23.51 -29.59 -28.91
N ASP A 1013 -22.55 -28.66 -29.03
CA ASP A 1013 -22.75 -27.38 -29.72
C ASP A 1013 -23.17 -27.59 -31.19
N VAL A 1014 -22.50 -28.49 -31.92
CA VAL A 1014 -22.83 -28.78 -33.33
C VAL A 1014 -24.23 -29.40 -33.46
N MET A 1015 -24.59 -30.34 -32.58
CA MET A 1015 -25.92 -30.96 -32.59
C MET A 1015 -27.02 -29.93 -32.31
N LEU A 1016 -26.78 -28.98 -31.40
CA LEU A 1016 -27.71 -27.89 -31.15
C LEU A 1016 -27.81 -26.93 -32.35
N ALA A 1017 -26.67 -26.55 -32.92
CA ALA A 1017 -26.63 -25.63 -34.07
C ALA A 1017 -27.37 -26.19 -35.30
N PHE A 1018 -27.40 -27.52 -35.47
CA PHE A 1018 -28.16 -28.20 -36.52
C PHE A 1018 -29.63 -28.48 -36.17
N GLY A 1019 -30.10 -28.04 -35.00
CA GLY A 1019 -31.49 -28.23 -34.59
C GLY A 1019 -31.85 -29.67 -34.21
N THR A 1020 -30.86 -30.49 -33.83
CA THR A 1020 -31.05 -31.87 -33.39
C THR A 1020 -30.50 -32.08 -31.95
N PRO A 1021 -31.04 -31.37 -30.93
CA PRO A 1021 -30.53 -31.42 -29.56
C PRO A 1021 -30.59 -32.82 -28.93
N GLU A 1022 -31.49 -33.69 -29.38
CA GLU A 1022 -31.61 -35.08 -28.92
C GLU A 1022 -30.40 -35.96 -29.28
N LYS A 1023 -29.54 -35.52 -30.20
CA LYS A 1023 -28.30 -36.22 -30.60
C LYS A 1023 -27.07 -35.80 -29.80
N GLN A 1024 -27.24 -34.90 -28.83
CA GLN A 1024 -26.20 -34.58 -27.87
C GLN A 1024 -25.82 -35.81 -27.04
N ILE A 1025 -24.57 -35.85 -26.60
CA ILE A 1025 -24.08 -36.88 -25.68
C ILE A 1025 -24.26 -36.37 -24.26
N LEU A 1026 -25.22 -36.95 -23.54
CA LEU A 1026 -25.57 -36.59 -22.17
C LEU A 1026 -25.20 -37.76 -21.24
N ILE A 1027 -24.12 -37.59 -20.48
CA ILE A 1027 -23.61 -38.62 -19.56
C ILE A 1027 -24.00 -38.26 -18.13
N GLU A 1028 -24.74 -39.14 -17.46
CA GLU A 1028 -25.13 -38.96 -16.06
C GLU A 1028 -23.94 -39.19 -15.10
N PRO A 1029 -23.73 -38.32 -14.08
CA PRO A 1029 -22.68 -38.49 -13.07
C PRO A 1029 -23.06 -39.53 -12.00
N ILE A 1030 -23.31 -40.77 -12.42
CA ILE A 1030 -23.85 -41.86 -11.59
C ILE A 1030 -23.04 -42.07 -10.30
N PHE A 1031 -21.71 -41.95 -10.34
CA PHE A 1031 -20.87 -42.11 -9.14
C PHE A 1031 -21.16 -41.06 -8.07
N ALA A 1032 -21.31 -39.79 -8.46
CA ALA A 1032 -21.60 -38.72 -7.52
C ALA A 1032 -23.07 -38.76 -7.05
N GLN A 1033 -24.00 -39.16 -7.92
CA GLN A 1033 -25.40 -39.42 -7.54
C GLN A 1033 -25.50 -40.57 -6.52
N TRP A 1034 -24.72 -41.63 -6.72
CA TRP A 1034 -24.62 -42.74 -5.76
C TRP A 1034 -24.04 -42.28 -4.41
N ILE A 1035 -23.02 -41.40 -4.40
CA ILE A 1035 -22.49 -40.80 -3.15
C ILE A 1035 -23.58 -39.98 -2.44
N GLN A 1036 -24.34 -39.18 -3.18
CA GLN A 1036 -25.47 -38.43 -2.62
C GLN A 1036 -26.52 -39.35 -1.98
N SER A 1037 -26.86 -40.48 -2.63
CA SER A 1037 -27.75 -41.48 -2.05
C SER A 1037 -27.14 -42.23 -0.87
N ALA A 1038 -25.85 -42.55 -0.90
CA ALA A 1038 -25.13 -43.10 0.25
C ALA A 1038 -25.18 -42.15 1.46
N HIS A 1039 -25.29 -40.84 1.22
CA HIS A 1039 -25.51 -39.82 2.24
C HIS A 1039 -27.00 -39.56 2.58
N GLY A 1040 -27.95 -40.26 1.97
CA GLY A 1040 -29.37 -40.19 2.31
C GLY A 1040 -30.27 -39.45 1.33
N LYS A 1041 -29.75 -39.01 0.17
CA LYS A 1041 -30.57 -38.42 -0.92
C LYS A 1041 -31.37 -39.51 -1.63
N THR A 1042 -32.69 -39.43 -1.60
CA THR A 1042 -33.57 -40.48 -2.14
C THR A 1042 -34.00 -40.26 -3.59
N SER A 1043 -33.78 -39.05 -4.14
CA SER A 1043 -34.28 -38.64 -5.47
C SER A 1043 -33.74 -39.46 -6.65
N TYR A 1044 -32.60 -40.16 -6.49
CA TYR A 1044 -31.98 -40.97 -7.55
C TYR A 1044 -32.40 -42.44 -7.55
N GLY A 1045 -33.12 -42.90 -6.52
CA GLY A 1045 -33.60 -44.27 -6.43
C GLY A 1045 -32.56 -45.34 -6.04
N PHE A 1046 -31.35 -44.96 -5.61
CA PHE A 1046 -30.40 -45.90 -5.02
C PHE A 1046 -30.72 -46.17 -3.54
N ASP A 1047 -30.88 -47.45 -3.18
CA ASP A 1047 -31.13 -47.91 -1.81
C ASP A 1047 -29.83 -48.41 -1.16
N VAL A 1048 -29.04 -47.51 -0.58
CA VAL A 1048 -27.68 -47.81 -0.06
C VAL A 1048 -27.32 -46.94 1.15
N LEU A 1049 -26.65 -47.54 2.14
CA LEU A 1049 -26.17 -46.86 3.37
C LEU A 1049 -27.25 -46.00 4.05
N LEU A 1050 -27.17 -44.66 3.97
CA LEU A 1050 -28.11 -43.75 4.65
C LEU A 1050 -29.43 -43.53 3.89
N SER A 1051 -29.52 -43.83 2.59
CA SER A 1051 -30.84 -43.86 1.92
C SER A 1051 -31.62 -45.14 2.22
N SER A 1052 -30.92 -46.18 2.69
CA SER A 1052 -31.53 -47.45 3.07
C SER A 1052 -32.01 -47.45 4.50
N THR A 1053 -33.33 -47.42 4.69
CA THR A 1053 -33.97 -47.42 6.02
C THR A 1053 -33.66 -48.65 6.88
N ASN A 1054 -33.17 -49.73 6.26
CA ASN A 1054 -32.76 -50.96 6.93
C ASN A 1054 -31.22 -51.11 7.04
N GLY A 1055 -30.44 -50.13 6.55
CA GLY A 1055 -28.98 -50.18 6.53
C GLY A 1055 -28.35 -50.05 7.92
N PRO A 1056 -27.19 -50.70 8.20
CA PRO A 1056 -26.48 -50.54 9.47
C PRO A 1056 -26.10 -49.08 9.77
N ALA A 1057 -25.68 -48.33 8.74
CA ALA A 1057 -25.33 -46.92 8.87
C ALA A 1057 -26.55 -46.05 9.25
N PHE A 1058 -27.72 -46.32 8.65
CA PHE A 1058 -28.97 -45.64 9.00
C PHE A 1058 -29.36 -45.91 10.45
N ASN A 1059 -29.35 -47.18 10.85
CA ASN A 1059 -29.72 -47.58 12.21
C ASN A 1059 -28.80 -46.97 13.28
N ALA A 1060 -27.51 -46.81 13.00
CA ALA A 1060 -26.56 -46.20 13.93
C ALA A 1060 -26.84 -44.70 14.18
N GLY A 1061 -27.36 -43.97 13.18
CA GLY A 1061 -27.63 -42.53 13.29
C GLY A 1061 -29.07 -42.16 13.65
N ARG A 1062 -30.03 -43.09 13.49
CA ARG A 1062 -31.49 -42.83 13.50
C ARG A 1062 -32.02 -42.05 14.71
N SER A 1063 -31.40 -42.18 15.88
CA SER A 1063 -31.84 -41.54 17.13
C SER A 1063 -30.98 -40.36 17.57
N ILE A 1064 -30.03 -39.91 16.75
CA ILE A 1064 -29.06 -38.85 17.10
C ILE A 1064 -29.17 -37.69 16.11
N TRP A 1065 -28.31 -37.64 15.07
CA TRP A 1065 -28.25 -36.54 14.09
C TRP A 1065 -28.97 -36.83 12.78
N LEU A 1066 -29.24 -38.11 12.50
CA LEU A 1066 -29.68 -38.56 11.18
C LEU A 1066 -31.06 -38.03 10.77
N PRO A 1067 -32.08 -37.92 11.66
CA PRO A 1067 -33.37 -37.36 11.26
C PRO A 1067 -33.27 -35.92 10.75
N GLY A 1068 -32.50 -35.06 11.44
CA GLY A 1068 -32.28 -33.67 11.02
C GLY A 1068 -31.52 -33.60 9.69
N TRP A 1069 -30.50 -34.44 9.53
CA TRP A 1069 -29.76 -34.55 8.27
C TRP A 1069 -30.62 -35.03 7.08
N LEU A 1070 -31.42 -36.09 7.26
CA LEU A 1070 -32.27 -36.63 6.20
C LEU A 1070 -33.34 -35.63 5.77
N ASN A 1071 -33.83 -34.82 6.71
CA ASN A 1071 -34.71 -33.70 6.40
C ASN A 1071 -33.98 -32.67 5.53
N ALA A 1072 -32.80 -32.21 5.96
CA ALA A 1072 -32.04 -31.20 5.23
C ALA A 1072 -31.57 -31.65 3.83
N ILE A 1073 -31.04 -32.86 3.69
CA ILE A 1073 -30.49 -33.34 2.40
C ILE A 1073 -31.57 -33.62 1.34
N ASN A 1074 -32.80 -33.95 1.77
CA ASN A 1074 -33.93 -34.22 0.86
C ASN A 1074 -34.82 -32.98 0.63
N GLU A 1075 -34.53 -31.86 1.30
CA GLU A 1075 -35.16 -30.58 1.03
C GLU A 1075 -34.54 -29.94 -0.22
N ASN A 1076 -35.38 -29.50 -1.16
CA ASN A 1076 -34.92 -28.97 -2.44
C ASN A 1076 -34.73 -27.44 -2.43
N SER A 1077 -35.11 -26.77 -1.33
CA SER A 1077 -34.97 -25.33 -1.18
C SER A 1077 -33.60 -24.87 -0.65
N ASN A 1078 -32.68 -25.79 -0.32
CA ASN A 1078 -31.35 -25.47 0.19
C ASN A 1078 -30.23 -25.98 -0.74
N SER A 1079 -28.98 -25.61 -0.43
CA SER A 1079 -27.81 -25.95 -1.25
C SER A 1079 -27.06 -27.22 -0.80
N LEU A 1080 -27.59 -27.99 0.16
CA LEU A 1080 -26.97 -29.21 0.66
C LEU A 1080 -27.17 -30.35 -0.34
N PHE A 1081 -26.07 -30.86 -0.92
CA PHE A 1081 -26.09 -31.94 -1.91
C PHE A 1081 -27.12 -31.69 -3.03
N LEU A 1082 -26.94 -30.59 -3.75
CA LEU A 1082 -27.74 -30.22 -4.92
C LEU A 1082 -27.85 -31.38 -5.92
N THR A 1083 -29.02 -31.49 -6.55
CA THR A 1083 -29.25 -32.44 -7.63
C THR A 1083 -28.28 -32.16 -8.78
N ILE A 1084 -27.53 -33.18 -9.21
CA ILE A 1084 -26.58 -33.15 -10.33
C ILE A 1084 -27.03 -34.03 -11.51
N GLY A 1085 -26.70 -33.61 -12.73
CA GLY A 1085 -27.01 -34.28 -14.00
C GLY A 1085 -25.91 -34.11 -15.07
N PRO A 1086 -26.23 -34.26 -16.38
CA PRO A 1086 -25.23 -34.31 -17.44
C PRO A 1086 -24.38 -33.05 -17.63
N GLY A 1087 -24.97 -31.88 -17.40
CA GLY A 1087 -24.23 -30.61 -17.40
C GLY A 1087 -23.17 -30.54 -16.30
N ASP A 1088 -23.51 -31.01 -15.10
CA ASP A 1088 -22.58 -31.12 -13.97
C ASP A 1088 -21.44 -32.09 -14.29
N PHE A 1089 -21.73 -33.22 -14.95
CA PHE A 1089 -20.71 -34.18 -15.34
C PHE A 1089 -19.61 -33.53 -16.18
N LEU A 1090 -19.98 -32.80 -17.25
CA LEU A 1090 -19.01 -32.20 -18.17
C LEU A 1090 -18.17 -31.12 -17.49
N VAL A 1091 -18.78 -30.24 -16.70
CA VAL A 1091 -18.04 -29.16 -16.04
C VAL A 1091 -17.14 -29.65 -14.92
N HIS A 1092 -17.50 -30.72 -14.20
CA HIS A 1092 -16.59 -31.35 -13.23
C HIS A 1092 -15.36 -31.96 -13.91
N HIS A 1093 -15.50 -32.50 -15.13
CA HIS A 1093 -14.35 -32.98 -15.91
C HIS A 1093 -13.50 -31.82 -16.46
N ALA A 1094 -14.09 -30.67 -16.77
CA ALA A 1094 -13.36 -29.44 -17.08
C ALA A 1094 -12.60 -28.91 -15.85
N ILE A 1095 -13.21 -28.91 -14.66
CA ILE A 1095 -12.54 -28.57 -13.40
C ILE A 1095 -11.40 -29.55 -13.12
N ALA A 1096 -11.62 -30.85 -13.31
CA ALA A 1096 -10.58 -31.87 -13.18
C ALA A 1096 -9.43 -31.62 -14.16
N LEU A 1097 -9.71 -31.26 -15.42
CA LEU A 1097 -8.70 -30.85 -16.40
C LEU A 1097 -7.87 -29.67 -15.88
N GLY A 1098 -8.54 -28.64 -15.37
CA GLY A 1098 -7.89 -27.46 -14.81
C GLY A 1098 -6.97 -27.81 -13.62
N LEU A 1099 -7.47 -28.59 -12.67
CA LEU A 1099 -6.71 -29.06 -11.50
C LEU A 1099 -5.51 -29.91 -11.90
N HIS A 1100 -5.69 -30.90 -12.77
CA HIS A 1100 -4.59 -31.78 -13.22
C HIS A 1100 -3.56 -31.01 -14.04
N THR A 1101 -3.97 -30.05 -14.87
CA THR A 1101 -3.05 -29.26 -15.70
C THR A 1101 -2.28 -28.25 -14.85
N THR A 1102 -2.95 -27.55 -13.93
CA THR A 1102 -2.29 -26.67 -12.97
C THR A 1102 -1.28 -27.46 -12.12
N THR A 1103 -1.67 -28.63 -11.62
CA THR A 1103 -0.81 -29.52 -10.84
C THR A 1103 0.35 -30.06 -11.69
N LEU A 1104 0.11 -30.44 -12.94
CA LEU A 1104 1.15 -30.87 -13.88
C LEU A 1104 2.24 -29.81 -14.01
N ILE A 1105 1.84 -28.56 -14.27
CA ILE A 1105 2.78 -27.46 -14.46
C ILE A 1105 3.58 -27.22 -13.18
N LEU A 1106 2.90 -27.13 -12.03
CA LEU A 1106 3.53 -26.91 -10.72
C LEU A 1106 4.47 -28.06 -10.31
N VAL A 1107 4.01 -29.31 -10.42
CA VAL A 1107 4.78 -30.52 -10.09
C VAL A 1107 5.96 -30.68 -11.04
N LYS A 1108 5.76 -30.48 -12.35
CA LYS A 1108 6.88 -30.46 -13.30
C LYS A 1108 7.88 -29.36 -12.93
N GLY A 1109 7.39 -28.16 -12.61
CA GLY A 1109 8.21 -27.05 -12.14
C GLY A 1109 9.08 -27.44 -10.95
N ALA A 1110 8.48 -28.07 -9.93
CA ALA A 1110 9.17 -28.49 -8.70
C ALA A 1110 10.12 -29.68 -8.90
N LEU A 1111 9.72 -30.74 -9.63
CA LEU A 1111 10.54 -31.95 -9.80
C LEU A 1111 11.67 -31.78 -10.81
N ASP A 1112 11.52 -30.89 -11.80
CA ASP A 1112 12.59 -30.51 -12.72
C ASP A 1112 13.37 -29.27 -12.26
N ALA A 1113 13.03 -28.71 -11.10
CA ALA A 1113 13.69 -27.53 -10.55
C ALA A 1113 15.19 -27.75 -10.38
N ARG A 1114 15.59 -28.97 -10.03
CA ARG A 1114 17.01 -29.33 -9.85
C ARG A 1114 17.75 -29.61 -11.15
N GLY A 1115 17.05 -29.99 -12.21
CA GLY A 1115 17.65 -30.41 -13.47
C GLY A 1115 16.70 -31.19 -14.36
N SER A 1116 16.81 -31.01 -15.67
CA SER A 1116 16.14 -31.80 -16.70
C SER A 1116 17.13 -32.24 -17.79
N LYS A 1117 16.71 -33.06 -18.76
CA LYS A 1117 17.62 -33.43 -19.88
C LYS A 1117 18.09 -32.23 -20.71
N LEU A 1118 17.24 -31.20 -20.84
CA LEU A 1118 17.54 -29.99 -21.61
C LEU A 1118 18.53 -29.06 -20.87
N MET A 1119 18.48 -29.07 -19.53
CA MET A 1119 19.34 -28.28 -18.65
C MET A 1119 19.58 -29.08 -17.34
N PRO A 1120 20.60 -29.95 -17.30
CA PRO A 1120 20.84 -30.87 -16.18
C PRO A 1120 21.26 -30.18 -14.88
N ASP A 1121 21.88 -29.02 -14.99
CA ASP A 1121 22.43 -28.16 -13.95
C ASP A 1121 21.45 -27.05 -13.52
N LYS A 1122 20.14 -27.24 -13.71
CA LYS A 1122 19.14 -26.20 -13.45
C LYS A 1122 19.16 -25.64 -12.03
N LYS A 1123 19.41 -26.49 -11.02
CA LYS A 1123 19.56 -26.03 -9.62
C LYS A 1123 20.61 -24.92 -9.49
N ASP A 1124 21.62 -24.92 -10.37
CA ASP A 1124 22.77 -24.02 -10.30
C ASP A 1124 22.44 -22.61 -10.81
N PHE A 1125 21.31 -22.44 -11.49
CA PHE A 1125 20.77 -21.16 -11.97
C PHE A 1125 19.63 -20.65 -11.08
N GLY A 1126 19.14 -21.50 -10.18
CA GLY A 1126 18.17 -21.12 -9.19
C GLY A 1126 16.69 -21.29 -9.57
N TYR A 1127 15.80 -20.72 -8.75
CA TYR A 1127 14.35 -20.80 -8.93
C TYR A 1127 13.83 -19.98 -10.11
N SER A 1128 14.31 -18.74 -10.27
CA SER A 1128 13.86 -17.81 -11.29
C SER A 1128 15.05 -17.34 -12.12
N PHE A 1129 15.02 -17.63 -13.43
CA PHE A 1129 15.99 -17.14 -14.40
C PHE A 1129 15.36 -17.16 -15.81
N PRO A 1130 15.76 -16.28 -16.74
CA PRO A 1130 15.01 -16.09 -18.00
C PRO A 1130 15.05 -17.30 -18.96
N CYS A 1131 16.25 -17.85 -19.17
CA CYS A 1131 16.54 -19.00 -20.03
C CYS A 1131 18.02 -19.40 -19.86
N ASP A 1132 18.43 -20.48 -20.52
CA ASP A 1132 19.84 -20.86 -20.74
C ASP A 1132 20.22 -20.66 -22.23
N GLY A 1133 19.87 -19.47 -22.74
CA GLY A 1133 20.15 -19.01 -24.10
C GLY A 1133 19.31 -19.65 -25.22
N PRO A 1134 19.52 -19.21 -26.48
CA PRO A 1134 18.83 -19.76 -27.65
C PRO A 1134 19.39 -21.11 -28.12
N GLY A 1135 20.49 -21.59 -27.53
CA GLY A 1135 21.09 -22.89 -27.84
C GLY A 1135 20.16 -24.06 -27.50
N ARG A 1136 20.50 -25.27 -27.99
CA ARG A 1136 19.73 -26.52 -27.77
C ARG A 1136 18.25 -26.45 -28.21
N GLY A 1137 17.92 -25.57 -29.15
CA GLY A 1137 16.56 -25.39 -29.69
C GLY A 1137 15.74 -24.29 -29.02
N GLY A 1138 16.32 -23.54 -28.08
CA GLY A 1138 15.66 -22.49 -27.30
C GLY A 1138 15.22 -23.00 -25.92
N THR A 1139 15.55 -22.24 -24.87
CA THR A 1139 15.30 -22.61 -23.47
C THR A 1139 14.46 -21.57 -22.73
N CYS A 1140 13.60 -20.84 -23.44
CA CYS A 1140 12.66 -19.89 -22.85
C CYS A 1140 11.75 -20.58 -21.84
N ASP A 1141 11.41 -19.88 -20.76
CA ASP A 1141 10.49 -20.34 -19.71
C ASP A 1141 10.87 -21.71 -19.09
N ILE A 1142 12.17 -22.00 -19.02
CA ILE A 1142 12.69 -23.28 -18.53
C ILE A 1142 12.83 -23.35 -17.00
N SER A 1143 12.84 -22.20 -16.31
CA SER A 1143 13.02 -22.13 -14.85
C SER A 1143 11.81 -22.68 -14.10
N ALA A 1144 11.98 -22.93 -12.80
CA ALA A 1144 10.89 -23.39 -11.95
C ALA A 1144 9.88 -22.28 -11.61
N TRP A 1145 10.32 -21.01 -11.62
CA TRP A 1145 9.44 -19.84 -11.49
C TRP A 1145 8.57 -19.66 -12.73
N ASP A 1146 9.10 -19.89 -13.93
CA ASP A 1146 8.30 -19.77 -15.16
C ASP A 1146 7.13 -20.79 -15.16
N ALA A 1147 7.36 -21.97 -14.60
CA ALA A 1147 6.28 -22.93 -14.37
C ALA A 1147 5.25 -22.42 -13.35
N PHE A 1148 5.66 -21.73 -12.28
CA PHE A 1148 4.72 -21.06 -11.38
C PHE A 1148 3.91 -19.98 -12.12
N TYR A 1149 4.57 -19.12 -12.91
CA TYR A 1149 3.93 -18.09 -13.73
C TYR A 1149 2.87 -18.70 -14.67
N LEU A 1150 3.21 -19.74 -15.42
CA LEU A 1150 2.28 -20.46 -16.29
C LEU A 1150 1.13 -21.11 -15.51
N ALA A 1151 1.42 -21.65 -14.33
CA ALA A 1151 0.42 -22.26 -13.48
C ALA A 1151 -0.59 -21.25 -12.92
N VAL A 1152 -0.23 -19.97 -12.73
CA VAL A 1152 -1.18 -18.94 -12.28
C VAL A 1152 -2.28 -18.71 -13.33
N PHE A 1153 -1.96 -18.71 -14.63
CA PHE A 1153 -2.99 -18.63 -15.67
C PHE A 1153 -3.95 -19.81 -15.63
N TRP A 1154 -3.41 -21.02 -15.50
CA TRP A 1154 -4.22 -22.23 -15.40
C TRP A 1154 -5.03 -22.29 -14.12
N MET A 1155 -4.49 -21.80 -13.00
CA MET A 1155 -5.21 -21.68 -11.73
C MET A 1155 -6.39 -20.71 -11.89
N LEU A 1156 -6.17 -19.50 -12.42
CA LEU A 1156 -7.23 -18.51 -12.62
C LEU A 1156 -8.34 -19.04 -13.54
N ASN A 1157 -7.96 -19.75 -14.61
CA ASN A 1157 -8.91 -20.40 -15.50
C ASN A 1157 -9.68 -21.54 -14.80
N THR A 1158 -8.99 -22.36 -14.00
CA THR A 1158 -9.61 -23.46 -13.22
C THR A 1158 -10.61 -22.91 -12.22
N ILE A 1159 -10.21 -21.92 -11.41
CA ILE A 1159 -11.11 -21.30 -10.43
C ILE A 1159 -12.23 -20.55 -11.15
N GLY A 1160 -11.96 -19.91 -12.29
CA GLY A 1160 -12.99 -19.32 -13.15
C GLY A 1160 -14.07 -20.32 -13.54
N TRP A 1161 -13.70 -21.51 -14.02
CA TRP A 1161 -14.64 -22.59 -14.32
C TRP A 1161 -15.41 -23.06 -13.06
N VAL A 1162 -14.72 -23.21 -11.92
CA VAL A 1162 -15.35 -23.58 -10.64
C VAL A 1162 -16.40 -22.55 -10.21
N THR A 1163 -16.08 -21.27 -10.27
CA THR A 1163 -16.97 -20.19 -9.82
C THR A 1163 -18.08 -19.91 -10.83
N PHE A 1164 -17.82 -20.05 -12.13
CA PHE A 1164 -18.86 -19.94 -13.17
C PHE A 1164 -19.90 -21.04 -13.02
N TYR A 1165 -19.44 -22.28 -12.82
CA TYR A 1165 -20.31 -23.41 -12.54
C TYR A 1165 -21.16 -23.17 -11.30
N TRP A 1166 -20.51 -22.87 -10.18
CA TRP A 1166 -21.20 -22.68 -8.92
C TRP A 1166 -22.24 -21.56 -9.04
N HIS A 1167 -21.87 -20.42 -9.60
CA HIS A 1167 -22.76 -19.26 -9.72
C HIS A 1167 -23.92 -19.52 -10.68
N TRP A 1168 -23.68 -20.12 -11.86
CA TRP A 1168 -24.77 -20.41 -12.80
C TRP A 1168 -25.76 -21.44 -12.27
N LYS A 1169 -25.26 -22.47 -11.58
CA LYS A 1169 -26.13 -23.46 -10.95
C LYS A 1169 -26.98 -22.84 -9.83
N HIS A 1170 -26.39 -21.98 -9.01
CA HIS A 1170 -27.12 -21.33 -7.91
C HIS A 1170 -28.09 -20.26 -8.41
N ILE A 1171 -27.73 -19.44 -9.39
CA ILE A 1171 -28.63 -18.39 -9.90
C ILE A 1171 -29.89 -18.98 -10.54
N THR A 1172 -29.77 -20.11 -11.24
CA THR A 1172 -30.94 -20.81 -11.82
C THR A 1172 -31.81 -21.48 -10.76
N LEU A 1173 -31.21 -21.96 -9.66
CA LEU A 1173 -31.94 -22.41 -8.47
C LEU A 1173 -32.71 -21.26 -7.82
N TRP A 1174 -32.05 -20.12 -7.57
CA TRP A 1174 -32.66 -18.95 -6.94
C TRP A 1174 -33.74 -18.28 -7.80
N GLN A 1175 -33.62 -18.36 -9.13
CA GLN A 1175 -34.64 -17.92 -10.08
C GLN A 1175 -35.81 -18.90 -10.22
N GLY A 1176 -35.71 -20.11 -9.64
CA GLY A 1176 -36.71 -21.17 -9.79
C GLY A 1176 -36.76 -21.81 -11.19
N ASN A 1177 -35.69 -21.70 -11.99
CA ASN A 1177 -35.60 -22.21 -13.36
C ASN A 1177 -34.36 -23.09 -13.56
N VAL A 1178 -34.26 -24.16 -12.77
CA VAL A 1178 -33.14 -25.11 -12.82
C VAL A 1178 -33.03 -25.82 -14.18
N SER A 1179 -34.15 -25.96 -14.90
CA SER A 1179 -34.18 -26.52 -16.26
C SER A 1179 -33.26 -25.78 -17.23
N GLN A 1180 -33.12 -24.45 -17.09
CA GLN A 1180 -32.22 -23.68 -17.93
C GLN A 1180 -30.77 -24.17 -17.79
N PHE A 1181 -30.29 -24.39 -16.57
CA PHE A 1181 -28.95 -24.93 -16.36
C PHE A 1181 -28.86 -26.35 -16.90
N ASN A 1182 -29.83 -27.21 -16.60
CA ASN A 1182 -29.81 -28.62 -17.01
C ASN A 1182 -29.75 -28.80 -18.54
N GLU A 1183 -30.45 -27.94 -19.29
CA GLU A 1183 -30.46 -27.98 -20.76
C GLU A 1183 -29.22 -27.29 -21.35
N SER A 1184 -28.94 -26.05 -20.94
CA SER A 1184 -27.95 -25.20 -21.61
C SER A 1184 -26.50 -25.43 -21.18
N SER A 1185 -26.24 -26.04 -20.03
CA SER A 1185 -24.86 -26.23 -19.54
C SER A 1185 -24.10 -27.36 -20.25
N THR A 1186 -24.76 -28.11 -21.13
CA THR A 1186 -24.20 -29.27 -21.85
C THR A 1186 -23.42 -28.90 -23.12
N TYR A 1187 -23.49 -27.64 -23.57
CA TYR A 1187 -22.85 -27.08 -24.76
C TYR A 1187 -22.33 -25.65 -24.48
N LEU A 1188 -21.23 -25.21 -25.10
CA LEU A 1188 -20.55 -23.95 -24.73
C LEU A 1188 -21.35 -22.70 -25.12
N MET A 1189 -22.15 -22.75 -26.18
CA MET A 1189 -23.02 -21.62 -26.55
C MET A 1189 -24.01 -21.29 -25.43
N GLY A 1190 -24.44 -22.27 -24.63
CA GLY A 1190 -25.32 -22.05 -23.50
C GLY A 1190 -24.62 -21.29 -22.38
N TRP A 1191 -23.38 -21.66 -22.05
CA TRP A 1191 -22.54 -20.90 -21.11
C TRP A 1191 -22.32 -19.46 -21.57
N LEU A 1192 -22.13 -19.23 -22.87
CA LEU A 1192 -21.97 -17.88 -23.41
C LEU A 1192 -23.28 -17.08 -23.39
N ARG A 1193 -24.37 -17.65 -23.89
CA ARG A 1193 -25.64 -16.94 -24.09
C ARG A 1193 -26.48 -16.86 -22.81
N ASP A 1194 -26.72 -17.99 -22.17
CA ASP A 1194 -27.71 -18.13 -21.10
C ASP A 1194 -27.12 -17.86 -19.71
N TYR A 1195 -25.78 -17.88 -19.60
CA TYR A 1195 -25.08 -17.44 -18.40
C TYR A 1195 -24.43 -16.07 -18.57
N LEU A 1196 -23.37 -15.98 -19.39
CA LEU A 1196 -22.57 -14.75 -19.47
C LEU A 1196 -23.37 -13.59 -20.05
N TRP A 1197 -23.98 -13.78 -21.22
CA TRP A 1197 -24.72 -12.71 -21.90
C TRP A 1197 -26.02 -12.34 -21.17
N LEU A 1198 -26.85 -13.33 -20.82
CA LEU A 1198 -28.13 -13.10 -20.16
C LEU A 1198 -27.99 -12.37 -18.82
N ASN A 1199 -27.08 -12.83 -17.96
CA ASN A 1199 -26.89 -12.23 -16.64
C ASN A 1199 -26.02 -10.96 -16.67
N SER A 1200 -25.41 -10.62 -17.81
CA SER A 1200 -24.79 -9.30 -18.00
C SER A 1200 -25.83 -8.18 -18.16
N SER A 1201 -27.09 -8.51 -18.47
CA SER A 1201 -28.11 -7.53 -18.86
C SER A 1201 -28.35 -6.43 -17.81
N GLN A 1202 -28.54 -6.75 -16.53
CA GLN A 1202 -28.70 -5.73 -15.49
C GLN A 1202 -27.38 -5.02 -15.20
N LEU A 1203 -26.25 -5.74 -15.19
CA LEU A 1203 -24.93 -5.16 -14.92
C LEU A 1203 -24.56 -4.07 -15.92
N ILE A 1204 -24.72 -4.33 -17.23
CA ILE A 1204 -24.40 -3.36 -18.27
C ILE A 1204 -25.44 -2.24 -18.37
N ASN A 1205 -26.65 -2.44 -17.81
CA ASN A 1205 -27.70 -1.42 -17.74
C ASN A 1205 -27.69 -0.62 -16.43
N GLY A 1206 -26.82 -0.96 -15.46
CA GLY A 1206 -26.67 -0.23 -14.20
C GLY A 1206 -26.37 1.26 -14.40
N TYR A 1207 -25.89 1.62 -15.59
CA TYR A 1207 -26.06 2.95 -16.16
C TYR A 1207 -26.24 2.84 -17.67
N ASN A 1208 -27.07 3.71 -18.22
CA ASN A 1208 -27.37 3.78 -19.64
C ASN A 1208 -27.77 5.24 -20.01
N PRO A 1209 -28.02 5.58 -21.29
CA PRO A 1209 -28.39 6.94 -21.66
C PRO A 1209 -29.65 7.50 -20.98
N PHE A 1210 -30.47 6.66 -20.33
CA PHE A 1210 -31.68 7.07 -19.60
C PHE A 1210 -31.44 7.30 -18.10
N GLY A 1211 -30.33 6.83 -17.51
CA GLY A 1211 -30.06 7.00 -16.08
C GLY A 1211 -29.02 6.06 -15.49
N ILE A 1212 -28.86 6.13 -14.17
CA ILE A 1212 -28.03 5.25 -13.34
C ILE A 1212 -28.91 4.68 -12.23
N ASP A 1213 -28.71 3.41 -11.90
CA ASP A 1213 -29.46 2.70 -10.86
C ASP A 1213 -28.64 2.45 -9.61
#